data_AF-C9ZCW6-F1
#
_entry.id   AF-C9ZCW6-F1
#
_cell.length_a   1.000
_cell.length_b   1.000
_cell.length_c   1.000
_cell.angle_alpha   90.00
_cell.angle_beta   90.00
_cell.angle_gamma   90.00
#
_symmetry.space_group_name_H-M   'P 1'
#
loop_
_entity.id
_entity.type
_entity.pdbx_description
1 polymer ?
#
loop_
_entity_poly.entity_id
_entity_poly.type
_entity_poly.pdbx_seq_one_letter_code
_entity_poly.pdbx_strand_id
1 'polypeptide(L)'
;MSQSPQEEGAINATTARNSLYSLVKLVEEEGRTTLITKHKVRALLVPLDRFPAARRTDAFPAHVLSTAQRDFGDLVTLAAQGQPQVLLRNTTPVAVLLPADSSPDALSSDTAAYPGAASAGGAVNSQGSQDRGSTPRRLATLGDAIGSVLTDGPVGGPTFGLSGLDTATGGLQRGKLTLVAARPSVGGSLLGLAAARKTALVDHDMVLYAASGPNRDDIFRRIISAETGGEYARLKQGRLTQHEQNIAHQLVQAGDLLMIDDGSDLTAEDIRETAPHMEGLALVVVDRLQTVHSARLPLSGERLPAASQVLATLARTLHVPVLAIVDSDDPALLDLLDADVTLTLTPTEDPARVQVTVTERDFGTIGSAYLQPDLVHARFLDAGAAPLEHTDSPAGPGLSAAVGETAARELAEAALPYTAGGHQGIPAALTRELAAWRTAVKSGDQGALTALLPSLLQAAATVSQWPDTHEGHRLANALRPYGTSQSAGTAGGAGQPQATGAAVHAPVDNTQARASVPEDGEEDGEDGLAPGDEEDEPEGHVFPALKILKDSVGRSKMHPIKVIRKEERDSGPWPLITEHMDGEPRWVHPGVTASRVPHIRANGKRVRRDQLDVPESFGEGVLCLIDRNGSFPSACSAVPLAPNKLLHTGPLDEYDKAGAGIYLIDIPEWARTDMPHPLGRIIDRPDENGHVWVTTPHIKQLMKLVRDNHLAAMPAIHDSWTGKANESLFKPFYEATRKARTELVQAGGDPYKAYKTRLSIALRLLWPKRPAQRSPFWRPDWRMSMVAEASVRHWTVAFKAVQEGHTLVALRNVDQAIFWTPPGTPPSTYRIGTGFGEVKRKFVQAGQTILEGDD
;
A
#
# COMPACT_ATOMS: atom_id res chain seq x y z
N MET A 1 22.32 -27.86 49.49
CA MET A 1 22.39 -29.06 48.64
C MET A 1 21.88 -28.66 47.26
N SER A 2 22.77 -28.30 46.35
CA SER A 2 22.43 -28.06 44.94
C SER A 2 23.30 -29.00 44.14
N GLN A 3 22.67 -30.02 43.57
CA GLN A 3 23.32 -31.09 42.84
C GLN A 3 24.03 -30.52 41.60
N SER A 4 25.30 -30.87 41.45
CA SER A 4 26.03 -30.75 40.19
C SER A 4 25.30 -31.54 39.10
N PRO A 5 25.11 -31.00 37.88
CA PRO A 5 24.55 -31.80 36.81
C PRO A 5 25.57 -32.88 36.42
N GLN A 6 25.13 -34.13 36.48
CA GLN A 6 25.90 -35.33 36.17
C GLN A 6 26.53 -35.26 34.77
N GLU A 7 27.86 -35.37 34.71
CA GLU A 7 28.59 -35.76 33.49
C GLU A 7 28.30 -37.25 33.20
N GLU A 8 27.22 -37.54 32.47
CA GLU A 8 26.94 -38.87 31.94
C GLU A 8 27.26 -38.96 30.44
N GLY A 9 28.27 -39.76 30.12
CA GLY A 9 28.48 -40.46 28.84
C GLY A 9 28.66 -39.59 27.60
N ALA A 10 29.90 -39.22 27.28
CA ALA A 10 30.24 -38.70 25.96
C ALA A 10 29.81 -39.69 24.85
N ILE A 11 28.91 -39.27 23.96
CA ILE A 11 28.39 -40.12 22.89
C ILE A 11 29.32 -40.00 21.67
N ASN A 12 29.73 -41.14 21.11
CA ASN A 12 30.50 -41.15 19.86
C ASN A 12 29.66 -40.56 18.71
N ALA A 13 30.26 -39.74 17.84
CA ALA A 13 29.59 -39.10 16.72
C ALA A 13 28.86 -40.07 15.79
N THR A 14 29.33 -41.31 15.64
CA THR A 14 28.66 -42.35 14.84
C THR A 14 27.34 -42.80 15.49
N THR A 15 27.34 -42.95 16.81
CA THR A 15 26.14 -43.29 17.58
C THR A 15 25.17 -42.10 17.60
N ALA A 16 25.67 -40.89 17.86
CA ALA A 16 24.88 -39.66 17.86
C ALA A 16 24.24 -39.37 16.49
N ARG A 17 24.95 -39.70 15.40
CA ARG A 17 24.40 -39.62 14.04
C ARG A 17 23.16 -40.50 13.88
N ASN A 18 23.24 -41.75 14.32
CA ASN A 18 22.14 -42.70 14.16
C ASN A 18 20.93 -42.37 15.06
N SER A 19 21.14 -41.65 16.17
CA SER A 19 20.10 -41.20 17.10
C SER A 19 19.80 -39.69 17.05
N LEU A 20 20.22 -38.98 15.99
CA LEU A 20 20.19 -37.51 15.94
C LEU A 20 18.80 -36.91 16.20
N TYR A 21 17.75 -37.46 15.58
CA TYR A 21 16.38 -36.96 15.77
C TYR A 21 15.91 -37.09 17.23
N SER A 22 16.24 -38.19 17.89
CA SER A 22 15.91 -38.41 19.30
C SER A 22 16.71 -37.47 20.21
N LEU A 23 17.99 -37.25 19.91
CA LEU A 23 18.84 -36.32 20.65
C LEU A 23 18.34 -34.88 20.54
N VAL A 24 17.97 -34.44 19.33
CA VAL A 24 17.41 -33.09 19.10
C VAL A 24 16.07 -32.93 19.80
N LYS A 25 15.22 -33.96 19.81
CA LYS A 25 13.98 -33.95 20.57
C LYS A 25 14.22 -33.79 22.08
N LEU A 26 15.19 -34.51 22.66
CA LEU A 26 15.56 -34.36 24.07
C LEU A 26 16.16 -32.98 24.38
N VAL A 27 16.89 -32.39 23.43
CA VAL A 27 17.42 -31.02 23.54
C VAL A 27 16.27 -30.00 23.56
N GLU A 28 15.27 -30.14 22.69
CA GLU A 28 14.11 -29.24 22.61
C GLU A 28 13.15 -29.39 23.79
N GLU A 29 12.84 -30.61 24.21
CA GLU A 29 11.81 -30.89 25.23
C GLU A 29 12.35 -30.86 26.67
N GLU A 30 13.59 -31.33 26.88
CA GLU A 30 14.18 -31.46 28.22
C GLU A 30 15.34 -30.47 28.44
N GLY A 31 15.70 -29.67 27.44
CA GLY A 31 16.84 -28.74 27.52
C GLY A 31 18.20 -29.44 27.65
N ARG A 32 18.27 -30.75 27.37
CA ARG A 32 19.42 -31.60 27.69
C ARG A 32 20.58 -31.35 26.74
N THR A 33 21.70 -30.87 27.28
CA THR A 33 22.95 -30.72 26.51
C THR A 33 23.68 -32.05 26.42
N THR A 34 24.15 -32.42 25.23
CA THR A 34 24.84 -33.70 24.98
C THR A 34 26.26 -33.46 24.45
N LEU A 35 27.26 -34.07 25.09
CA LEU A 35 28.64 -34.05 24.61
C LEU A 35 28.87 -35.13 23.55
N ILE A 36 29.36 -34.71 22.38
CA ILE A 36 29.60 -35.56 21.23
C ILE A 36 31.10 -35.61 20.93
N THR A 37 31.63 -36.83 20.75
CA THR A 37 33.06 -37.06 20.49
C THR A 37 33.29 -37.75 19.14
N LYS A 38 34.21 -37.20 18.34
CA LYS A 38 34.73 -37.80 17.10
C LYS A 38 36.25 -37.82 17.19
N HIS A 39 36.85 -38.99 17.41
CA HIS A 39 38.29 -39.13 17.68
C HIS A 39 38.76 -38.23 18.85
N LYS A 40 39.66 -37.26 18.59
CA LYS A 40 40.18 -36.30 19.58
C LYS A 40 39.37 -35.00 19.67
N VAL A 41 38.28 -34.88 18.92
CA VAL A 41 37.51 -33.65 18.74
C VAL A 41 36.17 -33.74 19.48
N ARG A 42 35.78 -32.66 20.17
CA ARG A 42 34.61 -32.59 21.07
C ARG A 42 33.70 -31.43 20.68
N ALA A 43 32.40 -31.69 20.55
CA ALA A 43 31.38 -30.67 20.33
C ALA A 43 30.18 -30.91 21.26
N LEU A 44 29.47 -29.84 21.60
CA LEU A 44 28.26 -29.87 22.42
C LEU A 44 27.04 -29.67 21.53
N LEU A 45 26.07 -30.57 21.62
CA LEU A 45 24.73 -30.34 21.09
C LEU A 45 23.88 -29.67 22.18
N VAL A 46 23.46 -28.43 21.95
CA VAL A 46 22.78 -27.58 22.95
C VAL A 46 21.45 -27.04 22.42
N PRO A 47 20.51 -26.69 23.33
CA PRO A 47 19.26 -26.03 22.95
C PRO A 47 19.50 -24.59 22.49
N LEU A 48 18.63 -24.07 21.62
CA LEU A 48 18.76 -22.72 21.07
C LEU A 48 18.71 -21.61 22.12
N ASP A 49 18.05 -21.85 23.25
CA ASP A 49 17.94 -20.88 24.35
C ASP A 49 19.30 -20.58 24.98
N ARG A 50 20.25 -21.52 24.88
CA ARG A 50 21.65 -21.34 25.32
C ARG A 50 22.49 -20.58 24.30
N PHE A 51 22.00 -20.39 23.08
CA PHE A 51 22.68 -19.65 22.02
C PHE A 51 21.66 -18.91 21.10
N PRO A 52 21.01 -17.84 21.60
CA PRO A 52 19.90 -17.18 20.91
C PRO A 52 20.25 -16.64 19.52
N ALA A 53 21.54 -16.35 19.27
CA ALA A 53 22.04 -15.90 17.98
C ALA A 53 21.82 -16.92 16.85
N ALA A 54 21.72 -18.22 17.16
CA ALA A 54 21.41 -19.29 16.20
C ALA A 54 19.93 -19.32 15.75
N ARG A 55 19.05 -18.51 16.35
CA ARG A 55 17.66 -18.37 15.88
C ARG A 55 17.56 -17.55 14.59
N ARG A 56 18.62 -16.83 14.21
CA ARG A 56 18.71 -16.09 12.94
C ARG A 56 19.23 -17.02 11.86
N THR A 57 18.42 -17.27 10.83
CA THR A 57 18.67 -18.28 9.79
C THR A 57 19.93 -18.03 8.95
N ASP A 58 20.47 -16.80 8.97
CA ASP A 58 21.62 -16.38 8.17
C ASP A 58 22.89 -16.07 9.01
N ALA A 59 22.84 -16.23 10.33
CA ALA A 59 23.94 -15.84 11.22
C ALA A 59 25.04 -16.91 11.32
N PHE A 60 24.69 -18.18 11.11
CA PHE A 60 25.61 -19.32 11.21
C PHE A 60 25.24 -20.38 10.16
N PRO A 61 26.19 -21.24 9.74
CA PRO A 61 25.89 -22.36 8.86
C PRO A 61 24.76 -23.24 9.42
N ALA A 62 23.69 -23.39 8.64
CA ALA A 62 22.48 -24.08 9.07
C ALA A 62 22.18 -25.28 8.17
N HIS A 63 21.80 -26.40 8.79
CA HIS A 63 21.66 -27.70 8.11
C HIS A 63 20.35 -28.36 8.50
N VAL A 64 19.55 -28.74 7.51
CA VAL A 64 18.33 -29.54 7.75
C VAL A 64 18.71 -30.89 8.36
N LEU A 65 17.98 -31.37 9.37
CA LEU A 65 18.29 -32.59 10.12
C LEU A 65 18.58 -33.81 9.24
N SER A 66 17.91 -33.97 8.10
CA SER A 66 18.16 -35.05 7.14
C SER A 66 19.55 -34.98 6.52
N THR A 67 20.02 -33.77 6.19
CA THR A 67 21.35 -33.51 5.64
C THR A 67 22.40 -33.54 6.74
N ALA A 68 22.10 -32.91 7.87
CA ALA A 68 22.95 -32.92 9.05
C ALA A 68 23.20 -34.34 9.58
N GLN A 69 22.24 -35.25 9.47
CA GLN A 69 22.43 -36.65 9.85
C GLN A 69 23.42 -37.36 8.92
N ARG A 70 23.40 -37.10 7.61
CA ARG A 70 24.36 -37.73 6.69
C ARG A 70 25.79 -37.27 6.96
N ASP A 71 25.94 -35.96 7.17
CA ASP A 71 27.24 -35.27 7.23
C ASP A 71 27.65 -34.94 8.70
N PHE A 72 26.99 -35.58 9.68
CA PHE A 72 27.05 -35.21 11.10
C PHE A 72 28.45 -35.21 11.69
N GLY A 73 29.29 -36.16 11.27
CA GLY A 73 30.66 -36.24 11.75
C GLY A 73 31.48 -35.00 11.39
N ASP A 74 31.24 -34.41 10.21
CA ASP A 74 32.00 -33.25 9.73
C ASP A 74 31.48 -31.96 10.38
N LEU A 75 30.17 -31.89 10.63
CA LEU A 75 29.57 -30.82 11.43
C LEU A 75 30.12 -30.77 12.86
N VAL A 76 30.33 -31.93 13.49
CA VAL A 76 30.97 -32.02 14.82
C VAL A 76 32.42 -31.49 14.76
N THR A 77 33.14 -31.77 13.68
CA THR A 77 34.51 -31.26 13.49
C THR A 77 34.53 -29.75 13.29
N LEU A 78 33.64 -29.20 12.46
CA LEU A 78 33.52 -27.75 12.24
C LEU A 78 33.08 -27.00 13.51
N ALA A 79 32.11 -27.54 14.25
CA ALA A 79 31.67 -26.98 15.53
C ALA A 79 32.81 -26.90 16.54
N ALA A 80 33.62 -27.95 16.64
CA ALA A 80 34.77 -27.95 17.54
C ALA A 80 35.92 -27.01 17.11
N GLN A 81 35.96 -26.60 15.84
CA GLN A 81 36.88 -25.57 15.33
C GLN A 81 36.38 -24.14 15.60
N GLY A 82 35.29 -23.98 16.37
CA GLY A 82 34.73 -22.68 16.74
C GLY A 82 33.69 -22.15 15.76
N GLN A 83 33.19 -22.98 14.83
CA GLN A 83 32.13 -22.59 13.90
C GLN A 83 30.78 -23.22 14.29
N PRO A 84 29.87 -22.49 14.97
CA PRO A 84 28.56 -23.02 15.35
C PRO A 84 27.80 -23.58 14.14
N GLN A 85 27.24 -24.79 14.27
CA GLN A 85 26.44 -25.42 13.22
C GLN A 85 24.99 -25.54 13.70
N VAL A 86 24.07 -24.83 13.06
CA VAL A 86 22.65 -24.81 13.43
C VAL A 86 21.94 -25.99 12.77
N LEU A 87 21.11 -26.71 13.53
CA LEU A 87 20.28 -27.80 13.05
C LEU A 87 18.86 -27.31 12.83
N LEU A 88 18.31 -27.57 11.65
CA LEU A 88 16.98 -27.14 11.23
C LEU A 88 16.02 -28.32 11.10
N ARG A 89 14.81 -28.17 11.63
CA ARG A 89 13.66 -29.00 11.26
C ARG A 89 12.92 -28.28 10.13
N ASN A 90 13.07 -28.77 8.90
CA ASN A 90 12.70 -28.04 7.69
C ASN A 90 13.42 -26.68 7.63
N THR A 91 12.71 -25.59 7.90
CA THR A 91 13.26 -24.21 7.90
C THR A 91 13.42 -23.63 9.30
N THR A 92 13.00 -24.34 10.34
CA THR A 92 12.98 -23.83 11.72
C THR A 92 14.23 -24.31 12.47
N PRO A 93 15.04 -23.42 13.06
CA PRO A 93 16.12 -23.81 13.95
C PRO A 93 15.57 -24.59 15.14
N VAL A 94 16.23 -25.70 15.51
CA VAL A 94 15.83 -26.55 16.64
C VAL A 94 16.95 -26.82 17.65
N ALA A 95 18.20 -26.90 17.20
CA ALA A 95 19.37 -27.10 18.07
C ALA A 95 20.62 -26.52 17.42
N VAL A 96 21.73 -26.43 18.16
CA VAL A 96 23.02 -25.98 17.61
C VAL A 96 24.18 -26.82 18.18
N LEU A 97 25.16 -27.09 17.33
CA LEU A 97 26.45 -27.67 17.72
C LEU A 97 27.45 -26.55 18.00
N LEU A 98 28.05 -26.59 19.19
CA LEU A 98 29.04 -25.61 19.66
C LEU A 98 30.37 -26.29 20.02
N PRO A 99 31.50 -25.57 20.02
CA PRO A 99 32.76 -26.09 20.54
C PRO A 99 32.61 -26.46 22.01
N ALA A 100 33.17 -27.61 22.41
CA ALA A 100 33.15 -28.03 23.81
C ALA A 100 34.20 -27.31 24.67
N ASP A 101 35.26 -26.77 24.04
CA ASP A 101 36.37 -26.11 24.70
C ASP A 101 36.43 -24.64 24.24
N SER A 102 35.96 -23.71 25.07
CA SER A 102 36.18 -22.28 24.86
C SER A 102 36.66 -21.64 26.16
N SER A 103 37.94 -21.28 26.23
CA SER A 103 38.43 -20.28 27.19
C SER A 103 37.87 -18.90 26.80
N PRO A 104 37.45 -18.07 27.77
CA PRO A 104 36.82 -16.79 27.48
C PRO A 104 37.91 -15.72 27.34
N ASP A 105 38.25 -15.33 26.11
CA ASP A 105 38.68 -13.98 25.75
C ASP A 105 39.04 -13.92 24.25
N ALA A 106 38.77 -12.75 23.66
CA ALA A 106 39.11 -12.32 22.29
C ALA A 106 38.09 -12.65 21.17
N LEU A 107 37.15 -11.73 20.96
CA LEU A 107 36.70 -11.32 19.62
C LEU A 107 36.69 -9.79 19.57
N SER A 108 37.74 -9.21 18.99
CA SER A 108 37.80 -7.84 18.50
C SER A 108 38.29 -7.83 17.05
N SER A 109 37.57 -7.08 16.22
CA SER A 109 37.95 -6.31 15.01
C SER A 109 38.90 -6.87 13.94
N ASP A 110 38.39 -6.87 12.69
CA ASP A 110 39.02 -6.58 11.37
C ASP A 110 40.29 -7.33 10.89
N THR A 111 40.29 -7.78 9.61
CA THR A 111 40.98 -7.12 8.45
C THR A 111 41.14 -8.07 7.21
N ALA A 112 40.77 -7.55 6.02
CA ALA A 112 41.36 -7.67 4.65
C ALA A 112 41.41 -8.96 3.77
N ALA A 113 40.76 -8.85 2.60
CA ALA A 113 41.22 -8.94 1.17
C ALA A 113 42.13 -10.07 0.58
N TYR A 114 41.54 -10.83 -0.39
CA TYR A 114 41.94 -11.40 -1.73
C TYR A 114 43.42 -11.69 -2.14
N PRO A 115 43.78 -12.63 -3.10
CA PRO A 115 43.08 -12.95 -4.39
C PRO A 115 43.18 -14.38 -5.05
N GLY A 116 42.26 -14.67 -6.00
CA GLY A 116 42.47 -15.30 -7.34
C GLY A 116 42.78 -16.82 -7.56
N ALA A 117 41.92 -17.54 -8.31
CA ALA A 117 42.23 -18.36 -9.53
C ALA A 117 41.09 -19.33 -9.91
N ALA A 118 40.91 -19.55 -11.23
CA ALA A 118 39.77 -20.20 -11.90
C ALA A 118 39.92 -21.71 -12.16
N SER A 119 38.81 -22.42 -12.41
CA SER A 119 38.62 -23.40 -13.53
C SER A 119 37.29 -24.20 -13.46
N ALA A 120 36.45 -24.00 -14.49
CA ALA A 120 35.55 -24.90 -15.23
C ALA A 120 34.89 -26.17 -14.62
N GLY A 121 33.56 -26.28 -14.85
CA GLY A 121 32.95 -27.48 -15.45
C GLY A 121 31.70 -28.08 -14.78
N GLY A 122 30.55 -28.07 -15.47
CA GLY A 122 29.54 -29.14 -15.40
C GLY A 122 28.23 -28.87 -14.66
N ALA A 123 27.13 -28.92 -15.41
CA ALA A 123 25.72 -28.73 -15.02
C ALA A 123 25.18 -29.74 -13.99
N VAL A 124 24.20 -29.35 -13.13
CA VAL A 124 22.78 -29.81 -13.10
C VAL A 124 21.93 -28.91 -12.15
N ASN A 125 20.68 -28.63 -12.54
CA ASN A 125 19.55 -27.98 -11.86
C ASN A 125 19.49 -27.97 -10.31
N SER A 126 19.16 -26.80 -9.72
CA SER A 126 17.93 -26.56 -8.93
C SER A 126 17.91 -25.17 -8.25
N GLN A 127 16.73 -24.56 -8.28
CA GLN A 127 16.13 -23.63 -7.29
C GLN A 127 16.94 -22.44 -6.74
N GLY A 128 16.46 -21.24 -7.10
CA GLY A 128 15.94 -20.28 -6.13
C GLY A 128 16.95 -19.60 -5.22
N SER A 129 17.39 -18.41 -5.63
CA SER A 129 17.71 -17.35 -4.66
C SER A 129 17.10 -16.04 -5.13
N GLN A 130 16.55 -15.34 -4.15
CA GLN A 130 15.83 -14.08 -4.24
C GLN A 130 16.78 -12.97 -4.69
N ASP A 131 16.37 -12.15 -5.66
CA ASP A 131 16.90 -10.79 -5.74
C ASP A 131 15.95 -9.89 -4.94
N ARG A 132 16.40 -9.55 -3.72
CA ARG A 132 15.85 -8.41 -2.97
C ARG A 132 16.00 -7.21 -3.91
N GLY A 133 14.93 -6.44 -4.10
CA GLY A 133 15.01 -5.14 -4.76
C GLY A 133 15.86 -4.19 -3.91
N SER A 134 17.17 -4.34 -3.99
CA SER A 134 18.13 -3.30 -3.69
C SER A 134 17.84 -2.20 -4.69
N THR A 135 17.56 -0.99 -4.22
CA THR A 135 17.61 0.20 -5.07
C THR A 135 18.92 0.12 -5.86
N PRO A 136 18.91 0.10 -7.21
CA PRO A 136 20.16 0.05 -7.95
C PRO A 136 20.98 1.26 -7.49
N ARG A 137 22.22 1.01 -7.04
CA ARG A 137 23.16 2.08 -6.68
C ARG A 137 23.23 3.03 -7.88
N ARG A 138 22.59 4.20 -7.78
CA ARG A 138 22.72 5.25 -8.78
C ARG A 138 24.03 5.96 -8.52
N LEU A 139 24.96 5.81 -9.45
CA LEU A 139 26.09 6.71 -9.57
C LEU A 139 25.56 7.93 -10.33
N ALA A 140 25.46 9.06 -9.66
CA ALA A 140 25.17 10.34 -10.31
C ALA A 140 26.48 10.92 -10.83
N THR A 141 26.46 11.52 -12.03
CA THR A 141 27.58 12.33 -12.49
C THR A 141 27.54 13.70 -11.80
N LEU A 142 28.68 14.40 -11.76
CA LEU A 142 28.74 15.78 -11.27
C LEU A 142 27.75 16.69 -12.04
N GLY A 143 27.51 16.42 -13.33
CA GLY A 143 26.53 17.15 -14.14
C GLY A 143 25.08 16.93 -13.68
N ASP A 144 24.72 15.71 -13.29
CA ASP A 144 23.39 15.39 -12.76
C ASP A 144 23.14 16.09 -11.41
N ALA A 145 24.18 16.16 -10.56
CA ALA A 145 24.12 16.84 -9.27
C ALA A 145 24.06 18.37 -9.43
N ILE A 146 24.87 18.95 -10.32
CA ILE A 146 24.89 20.40 -10.58
C ILE A 146 23.57 20.84 -11.25
N GLY A 147 22.99 20.02 -12.15
CA GLY A 147 21.69 20.31 -12.77
C GLY A 147 20.56 20.47 -11.75
N SER A 148 20.58 19.70 -10.64
CA SER A 148 19.63 19.87 -9.53
C SER A 148 19.91 21.08 -8.62
N VAL A 149 21.13 21.64 -8.66
CA VAL A 149 21.56 22.77 -7.82
C VAL A 149 21.42 24.11 -8.56
N LEU A 150 21.46 24.12 -9.90
CA LEU A 150 21.39 25.33 -10.74
C LEU A 150 19.95 25.76 -11.10
N THR A 151 18.92 25.04 -10.67
CA THR A 151 17.53 25.49 -10.81
C THR A 151 17.23 26.55 -9.74
N ASP A 152 17.30 27.83 -10.10
CA ASP A 152 16.96 28.95 -9.22
C ASP A 152 15.44 28.99 -8.93
N GLY A 153 15.08 28.55 -7.72
CA GLY A 153 13.75 28.63 -7.12
C GLY A 153 13.78 28.06 -5.70
N PRO A 154 12.85 28.45 -4.80
CA PRO A 154 12.76 27.80 -3.48
C PRO A 154 12.62 26.29 -3.71
N VAL A 155 13.50 25.50 -3.10
CA VAL A 155 13.54 24.05 -3.24
C VAL A 155 12.14 23.52 -2.91
N GLY A 156 11.38 23.12 -3.93
CA GLY A 156 9.93 22.87 -3.84
C GLY A 156 9.56 21.65 -3.00
N GLY A 157 9.71 21.75 -1.68
CA GLY A 157 9.36 20.75 -0.68
C GLY A 157 8.45 21.33 0.41
N PRO A 158 7.87 20.46 1.26
CA PRO A 158 6.99 20.88 2.34
C PRO A 158 7.62 21.91 3.29
N THR A 159 6.80 22.76 3.89
CA THR A 159 7.22 23.81 4.84
C THR A 159 6.36 23.77 6.09
N PHE A 160 6.80 24.43 7.16
CA PHE A 160 6.01 24.61 8.38
C PHE A 160 4.90 25.66 8.21
N GLY A 161 5.00 26.53 7.20
CA GLY A 161 4.09 27.66 7.02
C GLY A 161 4.37 28.79 8.02
N LEU A 162 5.60 28.83 8.55
CA LEU A 162 6.09 29.77 9.55
C LEU A 162 7.38 30.36 8.97
N SER A 163 7.28 31.55 8.38
CA SER A 163 8.33 32.17 7.58
C SER A 163 9.69 32.25 8.30
N GLY A 164 9.69 32.52 9.60
CA GLY A 164 10.93 32.57 10.38
C GLY A 164 11.59 31.19 10.51
N LEU A 165 10.79 30.15 10.77
CA LEU A 165 11.27 28.79 10.90
C LEU A 165 11.64 28.18 9.54
N ASP A 166 10.85 28.44 8.49
CA ASP A 166 11.12 27.97 7.14
C ASP A 166 12.42 28.57 6.59
N THR A 167 12.73 29.83 6.92
CA THR A 167 14.02 30.46 6.60
C THR A 167 15.17 29.81 7.36
N ALA A 168 14.99 29.53 8.66
CA ALA A 168 16.03 28.92 9.49
C ALA A 168 16.31 27.45 9.14
N THR A 169 15.33 26.74 8.57
CA THR A 169 15.43 25.31 8.21
C THR A 169 15.70 25.08 6.72
N GLY A 170 15.39 26.06 5.87
CA GLY A 170 15.30 25.85 4.42
C GLY A 170 14.10 24.96 4.02
N GLY A 171 13.09 24.86 4.89
CA GLY A 171 11.95 23.94 4.74
C GLY A 171 12.27 22.50 5.12
N LEU A 172 11.34 21.59 4.84
CA LEU A 172 11.47 20.16 5.14
C LEU A 172 12.14 19.43 3.96
N GLN A 173 13.37 18.97 4.21
CA GLN A 173 14.21 18.37 3.17
C GLN A 173 13.80 16.93 2.86
N ARG A 174 13.57 16.62 1.57
CA ARG A 174 13.27 15.27 1.09
C ARG A 174 14.40 14.30 1.40
N GLY A 175 14.06 13.10 1.86
CA GLY A 175 15.05 12.08 2.18
C GLY A 175 15.65 12.20 3.58
N LYS A 176 15.28 13.22 4.35
CA LYS A 176 15.80 13.46 5.70
C LYS A 176 14.74 13.22 6.78
N LEU A 177 15.19 12.71 7.93
CA LEU A 177 14.46 12.68 9.18
C LEU A 177 14.73 13.98 9.97
N THR A 178 13.67 14.74 10.22
CA THR A 178 13.68 15.92 11.08
C THR A 178 13.01 15.59 12.41
N LEU A 179 13.69 15.82 13.53
CA LEU A 179 13.12 15.71 14.86
C LEU A 179 12.66 17.07 15.38
N VAL A 180 11.48 17.12 15.99
CA VAL A 180 11.03 18.25 16.82
C VAL A 180 11.16 17.83 18.28
N ALA A 181 12.19 18.32 18.94
CA ALA A 181 12.50 18.07 20.34
C ALA A 181 11.83 19.14 21.21
N ALA A 182 10.79 18.74 21.95
CA ALA A 182 10.04 19.66 22.80
C ALA A 182 9.58 18.98 24.08
N ARG A 183 9.89 19.58 25.23
CA ARG A 183 9.32 19.16 26.51
C ARG A 183 7.79 19.17 26.47
N PRO A 184 7.11 18.36 27.31
CA PRO A 184 5.67 18.40 27.41
C PRO A 184 5.17 19.84 27.68
N SER A 185 4.03 20.17 27.09
CA SER A 185 3.38 21.49 27.21
C SER A 185 4.04 22.66 26.47
N VAL A 186 5.20 22.47 25.82
CA VAL A 186 5.82 23.53 24.98
C VAL A 186 5.14 23.64 23.61
N GLY A 187 4.51 22.55 23.15
CA GLY A 187 3.68 22.56 21.93
C GLY A 187 4.33 21.91 20.70
N GLY A 188 5.33 21.03 20.84
CA GLY A 188 5.97 20.36 19.68
C GLY A 188 5.01 19.73 18.67
N SER A 189 3.93 19.08 19.13
CA SER A 189 2.87 18.55 18.25
C SER A 189 2.19 19.63 17.39
N LEU A 190 2.11 20.89 17.85
CA LEU A 190 1.54 21.99 17.09
C LEU A 190 2.41 22.41 15.90
N LEU A 191 3.73 22.20 15.97
CA LEU A 191 4.63 22.39 14.83
C LEU A 191 4.43 21.31 13.77
N GLY A 192 4.31 20.04 14.20
CA GLY A 192 3.96 18.94 13.30
C GLY A 192 2.62 19.18 12.62
N LEU A 193 1.63 19.67 13.38
CA LEU A 193 0.32 20.04 12.86
C LEU A 193 0.37 21.23 11.90
N ALA A 194 1.22 22.23 12.16
CA ALA A 194 1.40 23.37 11.26
C ALA A 194 1.95 22.93 9.90
N ALA A 195 2.99 22.09 9.88
CA ALA A 195 3.55 21.52 8.65
C ALA A 195 2.53 20.66 7.89
N ALA A 196 1.80 19.78 8.61
CA ALA A 196 0.76 18.95 8.00
C ALA A 196 -0.37 19.80 7.38
N ARG A 197 -0.84 20.83 8.10
CA ARG A 197 -1.89 21.74 7.60
C ARG A 197 -1.42 22.54 6.40
N LYS A 198 -0.22 23.13 6.46
CA LYS A 198 0.34 23.90 5.35
C LYS A 198 0.43 23.02 4.09
N THR A 199 1.00 21.83 4.23
CA THR A 199 1.20 20.88 3.12
C THR A 199 -0.15 20.41 2.54
N ALA A 200 -1.09 19.96 3.38
CA ALA A 200 -2.35 19.39 2.90
C ALA A 200 -3.36 20.44 2.45
N LEU A 201 -3.50 21.54 3.17
CA LEU A 201 -4.60 22.49 2.99
C LEU A 201 -4.23 23.69 2.13
N VAL A 202 -2.95 24.05 2.06
CA VAL A 202 -2.47 25.19 1.27
C VAL A 202 -1.73 24.72 0.02
N ASP A 203 -0.80 23.76 0.16
CA ASP A 203 -0.02 23.26 -0.98
C ASP A 203 -0.76 22.15 -1.75
N HIS A 204 -1.86 21.64 -1.19
CA HIS A 204 -2.67 20.55 -1.74
C HIS A 204 -1.89 19.25 -1.98
N ASP A 205 -0.90 19.00 -1.14
CA ASP A 205 -0.01 17.85 -1.18
C ASP A 205 -0.35 16.83 -0.08
N MET A 206 -0.15 15.54 -0.35
CA MET A 206 -0.59 14.49 0.56
C MET A 206 0.32 14.35 1.79
N VAL A 207 -0.29 14.19 2.96
CA VAL A 207 0.37 14.01 4.26
C VAL A 207 -0.11 12.74 4.95
N LEU A 208 0.84 11.96 5.49
CA LEU A 208 0.58 10.92 6.48
C LEU A 208 0.84 11.48 7.87
N TYR A 209 -0.18 11.57 8.72
CA TYR A 209 -0.07 11.95 10.12
C TYR A 209 -0.24 10.71 11.01
N ALA A 210 0.87 10.11 11.40
CA ALA A 210 0.94 8.93 12.25
C ALA A 210 0.96 9.34 13.73
N ALA A 211 -0.17 9.15 14.41
CA ALA A 211 -0.46 9.68 15.72
C ALA A 211 -0.46 8.58 16.80
N SER A 212 0.68 8.36 17.46
CA SER A 212 0.78 7.41 18.57
C SER A 212 0.29 7.98 19.92
N GLY A 213 0.02 9.28 20.00
CA GLY A 213 -0.40 9.97 21.22
C GLY A 213 -1.82 10.52 21.16
N PRO A 214 -2.08 11.56 20.35
CA PRO A 214 -3.41 12.13 20.19
C PRO A 214 -4.27 11.24 19.29
N ASN A 215 -5.57 11.14 19.58
CA ASN A 215 -6.50 10.48 18.67
C ASN A 215 -6.90 11.40 17.51
N ARG A 216 -7.49 10.81 16.48
CA ARG A 216 -7.92 11.50 15.26
C ARG A 216 -8.88 12.66 15.54
N ASP A 217 -9.83 12.48 16.44
CA ASP A 217 -10.81 13.52 16.80
C ASP A 217 -10.15 14.74 17.45
N ASP A 218 -9.12 14.52 18.26
CA ASP A 218 -8.37 15.60 18.89
C ASP A 218 -7.56 16.39 17.86
N ILE A 219 -6.91 15.68 16.93
CA ILE A 219 -6.16 16.27 15.82
C ILE A 219 -7.08 17.13 14.96
N PHE A 220 -8.24 16.61 14.55
CA PHE A 220 -9.21 17.38 13.76
C PHE A 220 -9.68 18.65 14.48
N ARG A 221 -9.95 18.58 15.79
CA ARG A 221 -10.34 19.77 16.57
C ARG A 221 -9.23 20.81 16.64
N ARG A 222 -7.96 20.39 16.76
CA ARG A 222 -6.82 21.31 16.71
C ARG A 222 -6.67 21.96 15.34
N ILE A 223 -6.89 21.21 14.25
CA ILE A 223 -6.89 21.76 12.89
C ILE A 223 -7.97 22.83 12.74
N ILE A 224 -9.22 22.51 13.11
CA ILE A 224 -10.33 23.47 13.04
C ILE A 224 -10.01 24.71 13.87
N SER A 225 -9.50 24.54 15.09
CA SER A 225 -9.09 25.64 15.97
C SER A 225 -8.05 26.55 15.31
N ALA A 226 -7.03 25.95 14.69
CA ALA A 226 -5.95 26.68 14.05
C ALA A 226 -6.38 27.39 12.75
N GLU A 227 -7.30 26.81 11.98
CA GLU A 227 -7.88 27.40 10.76
C GLU A 227 -8.84 28.56 11.08
N THR A 228 -9.73 28.38 12.05
CA THR A 228 -10.80 29.36 12.32
C THR A 228 -10.42 30.42 13.34
N GLY A 229 -9.34 30.21 14.10
CA GLY A 229 -9.04 31.00 15.29
C GLY A 229 -10.08 30.80 16.40
N GLY A 230 -10.79 29.66 16.40
CA GLY A 230 -11.73 29.29 17.46
C GLY A 230 -11.04 28.66 18.66
N GLU A 231 -11.51 28.94 19.87
CA GLU A 231 -10.92 28.39 21.10
C GLU A 231 -10.97 26.85 21.13
N TYR A 232 -9.81 26.20 21.22
CA TYR A 232 -9.70 24.74 21.26
C TYR A 232 -10.41 24.13 22.48
N ALA A 233 -10.39 24.79 23.64
CA ALA A 233 -11.09 24.32 24.84
C ALA A 233 -12.61 24.18 24.63
N ARG A 234 -13.21 25.10 23.88
CA ARG A 234 -14.64 25.05 23.50
C ARG A 234 -14.89 23.93 22.50
N LEU A 235 -14.02 23.77 21.49
CA LEU A 235 -14.14 22.71 20.50
C LEU A 235 -14.02 21.32 21.12
N LYS A 236 -13.17 21.14 22.15
CA LYS A 236 -13.03 19.89 22.92
C LYS A 236 -14.31 19.49 23.67
N GLN A 237 -15.15 20.46 24.01
CA GLN A 237 -16.47 20.23 24.62
C GLN A 237 -17.57 19.90 23.58
N GLY A 238 -17.20 19.76 22.30
CA GLY A 238 -18.16 19.47 21.21
C GLY A 238 -18.99 20.67 20.76
N ARG A 239 -18.64 21.89 21.18
CA ARG A 239 -19.38 23.11 20.85
C ARG A 239 -18.75 23.82 19.65
N LEU A 240 -19.31 23.60 18.46
CA LEU A 240 -18.87 24.27 17.23
C LEU A 240 -19.87 25.38 16.86
N THR A 241 -19.36 26.55 16.48
CA THR A 241 -20.12 27.60 15.82
C THR A 241 -20.50 27.18 14.40
N GLN A 242 -21.47 27.85 13.78
CA GLN A 242 -21.84 27.58 12.40
C GLN A 242 -20.67 27.75 11.42
N HIS A 243 -19.80 28.75 11.65
CA HIS A 243 -18.61 28.96 10.84
C HIS A 243 -17.65 27.76 10.93
N GLU A 244 -17.38 27.27 12.15
CA GLU A 244 -16.50 26.11 12.36
C GLU A 244 -17.09 24.81 11.80
N GLN A 245 -18.41 24.62 11.86
CA GLN A 245 -19.06 23.48 11.21
C GLN A 245 -18.89 23.52 9.69
N ASN A 246 -19.05 24.69 9.08
CA ASN A 246 -18.86 24.86 7.64
C ASN A 246 -17.41 24.57 7.23
N ILE A 247 -16.43 25.07 7.98
CA ILE A 247 -15.00 24.78 7.75
C ILE A 247 -14.71 23.29 7.96
N ALA A 248 -15.26 22.66 9.00
CA ALA A 248 -15.11 21.22 9.22
C ALA A 248 -15.66 20.40 8.04
N HIS A 249 -16.81 20.79 7.48
CA HIS A 249 -17.37 20.13 6.29
C HIS A 249 -16.48 20.31 5.05
N GLN A 250 -15.84 21.48 4.87
CA GLN A 250 -14.88 21.70 3.79
C GLN A 250 -13.61 20.86 3.97
N LEU A 251 -13.09 20.77 5.20
CA LEU A 251 -11.94 19.94 5.53
C LEU A 251 -12.20 18.45 5.28
N VAL A 252 -13.42 17.96 5.56
CA VAL A 252 -13.82 16.57 5.25
C VAL A 252 -13.80 16.31 3.74
N GLN A 253 -14.20 17.27 2.92
CA GLN A 253 -14.14 17.13 1.46
C GLN A 253 -12.71 17.18 0.89
N ALA A 254 -11.78 17.82 1.62
CA ALA A 254 -10.34 17.82 1.33
C ALA A 254 -9.60 16.62 1.97
N GLY A 255 -10.32 15.71 2.65
CA GLY A 255 -9.76 14.68 3.54
C GLY A 255 -8.80 13.67 2.91
N ASP A 256 -8.79 13.56 1.57
CA ASP A 256 -7.89 12.66 0.84
C ASP A 256 -6.42 13.13 0.87
N LEU A 257 -6.15 14.39 1.30
CA LEU A 257 -4.81 14.97 1.36
C LEU A 257 -4.16 14.88 2.75
N LEU A 258 -4.92 14.65 3.82
CA LEU A 258 -4.41 14.49 5.18
C LEU A 258 -4.93 13.17 5.77
N MET A 259 -4.12 12.12 5.67
CA MET A 259 -4.43 10.80 6.19
C MET A 259 -3.92 10.68 7.62
N ILE A 260 -4.82 10.41 8.58
CA ILE A 260 -4.47 10.25 10.00
C ILE A 260 -4.52 8.77 10.36
N ASP A 261 -3.42 8.25 10.91
CA ASP A 261 -3.33 6.91 11.50
C ASP A 261 -3.14 7.05 13.02
N ASP A 262 -4.20 6.82 13.79
CA ASP A 262 -4.20 6.89 15.26
C ASP A 262 -4.24 5.52 15.95
N GLY A 263 -3.68 4.49 15.28
CA GLY A 263 -3.59 3.12 15.80
C GLY A 263 -2.90 3.05 17.16
N SER A 264 -3.53 2.36 18.12
CA SER A 264 -3.00 2.25 19.49
C SER A 264 -1.70 1.46 19.62
N ASP A 265 -1.41 0.61 18.64
CA ASP A 265 -0.21 -0.24 18.53
C ASP A 265 0.72 0.21 17.39
N LEU A 266 0.61 1.46 16.96
CA LEU A 266 1.40 2.03 15.87
C LEU A 266 2.91 1.92 16.13
N THR A 267 3.62 1.19 15.26
CA THR A 267 5.09 1.05 15.25
C THR A 267 5.73 1.85 14.12
N ALA A 268 7.06 2.04 14.18
CA ALA A 268 7.80 2.65 13.07
C ALA A 268 7.79 1.76 11.82
N GLU A 269 7.72 0.45 12.01
CA GLU A 269 7.55 -0.53 10.95
C GLU A 269 6.21 -0.38 10.25
N ASP A 270 5.12 -0.18 10.99
CA ASP A 270 3.79 0.06 10.41
C ASP A 270 3.79 1.35 9.58
N ILE A 271 4.40 2.43 10.08
CA ILE A 271 4.54 3.69 9.33
C ILE A 271 5.34 3.46 8.05
N ARG A 272 6.46 2.72 8.14
CA ARG A 272 7.30 2.38 6.98
C ARG A 272 6.57 1.47 5.98
N GLU A 273 5.66 0.63 6.46
CA GLU A 273 4.84 -0.24 5.62
C GLU A 273 3.68 0.52 4.99
N THR A 274 3.08 1.50 5.67
CA THR A 274 1.95 2.30 5.17
C THR A 274 2.39 3.38 4.17
N ALA A 275 3.43 4.16 4.48
CA ALA A 275 3.84 5.32 3.69
C ALA A 275 4.14 5.04 2.20
N PRO A 276 4.78 3.93 1.79
CA PRO A 276 4.99 3.61 0.37
C PRO A 276 3.70 3.43 -0.43
N HIS A 277 2.58 3.20 0.25
CA HIS A 277 1.27 3.01 -0.35
C HIS A 277 0.46 4.31 -0.48
N MET A 278 1.07 5.47 -0.22
CA MET A 278 0.42 6.76 -0.37
C MET A 278 0.99 7.47 -1.61
N GLU A 279 0.23 7.43 -2.71
CA GLU A 279 0.68 8.08 -3.95
C GLU A 279 0.70 9.60 -3.81
N GLY A 280 1.83 10.21 -4.20
CA GLY A 280 2.01 11.65 -4.04
C GLY A 280 2.23 12.08 -2.59
N LEU A 281 2.58 11.15 -1.70
CA LEU A 281 3.00 11.46 -0.33
C LEU A 281 4.12 12.49 -0.35
N ALA A 282 3.85 13.66 0.22
CA ALA A 282 4.78 14.76 0.30
C ALA A 282 5.43 14.86 1.68
N LEU A 283 4.73 14.45 2.75
CA LEU A 283 5.22 14.56 4.13
C LEU A 283 4.70 13.42 5.01
N VAL A 284 5.58 12.86 5.84
CA VAL A 284 5.19 11.99 6.97
C VAL A 284 5.41 12.74 8.27
N VAL A 285 4.39 12.82 9.13
CA VAL A 285 4.46 13.37 10.49
C VAL A 285 4.24 12.25 11.50
N VAL A 286 5.12 12.10 12.48
CA VAL A 286 5.01 11.11 13.57
C VAL A 286 4.85 11.83 14.91
N ASP A 287 3.64 11.79 15.47
CA ASP A 287 3.27 12.49 16.71
C ASP A 287 2.72 11.47 17.74
N ARG A 288 3.54 10.86 18.58
CA ARG A 288 4.90 11.27 18.98
C ARG A 288 5.78 10.10 19.42
N LEU A 289 7.08 10.32 19.40
CA LEU A 289 8.06 9.49 20.09
C LEU A 289 8.05 9.85 21.59
N GLN A 290 7.75 8.88 22.45
CA GLN A 290 7.66 9.10 23.90
C GLN A 290 8.89 8.58 24.64
N THR A 291 9.59 9.45 25.33
CA THR A 291 10.82 9.12 26.06
C THR A 291 10.53 8.13 27.19
N VAL A 292 9.40 8.30 27.88
CA VAL A 292 8.99 7.38 28.95
C VAL A 292 8.45 6.10 28.33
N HIS A 293 9.01 4.96 28.71
CA HIS A 293 8.51 3.66 28.26
C HIS A 293 7.04 3.47 28.65
N SER A 294 6.23 3.10 27.67
CA SER A 294 4.83 2.73 27.83
C SER A 294 4.59 1.39 27.16
N ALA A 295 4.16 0.39 27.94
CA ALA A 295 3.84 -0.93 27.40
C ALA A 295 2.70 -0.91 26.37
N ARG A 296 1.90 0.16 26.36
CA ARG A 296 0.77 0.37 25.44
C ARG A 296 1.16 1.13 24.17
N LEU A 297 2.37 1.69 24.11
CA LEU A 297 2.80 2.54 22.99
C LEU A 297 4.15 2.05 22.46
N PRO A 298 4.20 1.41 21.28
CA PRO A 298 5.43 0.87 20.75
C PRO A 298 6.50 1.92 20.44
N LEU A 299 6.10 3.13 20.04
CA LEU A 299 6.98 4.29 19.85
C LEU A 299 7.35 4.96 21.18
N SER A 300 7.90 4.18 22.11
CA SER A 300 8.31 4.69 23.43
C SER A 300 9.54 4.00 24.06
N GLY A 301 10.23 4.74 24.92
CA GLY A 301 11.34 4.24 25.75
C GLY A 301 12.54 3.72 24.96
N GLU A 302 13.12 2.61 25.43
CA GLU A 302 14.33 1.98 24.86
C GLU A 302 14.21 1.58 23.38
N ARG A 303 13.00 1.59 22.81
CA ARG A 303 12.74 1.25 21.41
C ARG A 303 12.93 2.42 20.46
N LEU A 304 13.04 3.65 20.97
CA LEU A 304 13.10 4.85 20.14
C LEU A 304 14.30 4.90 19.18
N PRO A 305 15.53 4.50 19.54
CA PRO A 305 16.65 4.50 18.60
C PRO A 305 16.40 3.59 17.38
N ALA A 306 15.84 2.40 17.62
CA ALA A 306 15.48 1.48 16.55
C ALA A 306 14.36 2.06 15.65
N ALA A 307 13.33 2.64 16.27
CA ALA A 307 12.26 3.32 15.55
C ALA A 307 12.77 4.49 14.70
N SER A 308 13.68 5.31 15.25
CA SER A 308 14.29 6.44 14.53
C SER A 308 15.06 5.97 13.30
N GLN A 309 15.84 4.89 13.41
CA GLN A 309 16.57 4.31 12.28
C GLN A 309 15.63 3.82 11.16
N VAL A 310 14.47 3.25 11.53
CA VAL A 310 13.43 2.84 10.59
C VAL A 310 12.84 4.05 9.87
N LEU A 311 12.53 5.12 10.60
CA LEU A 311 11.99 6.37 10.04
C LEU A 311 13.01 7.10 9.14
N ALA A 312 14.29 7.13 9.52
CA ALA A 312 15.36 7.69 8.68
C ALA A 312 15.55 6.89 7.39
N THR A 313 15.44 5.56 7.48
CA THR A 313 15.48 4.68 6.29
C THR A 313 14.27 4.89 5.40
N LEU A 314 13.08 5.08 6.00
CA LEU A 314 11.85 5.41 5.27
C LEU A 314 12.01 6.72 4.48
N ALA A 315 12.47 7.79 5.13
CA ALA A 315 12.70 9.09 4.50
C ALA A 315 13.57 8.94 3.25
N ARG A 316 14.74 8.29 3.38
CA ARG A 316 15.68 8.05 2.27
C ARG A 316 15.10 7.19 1.16
N THR A 317 14.33 6.16 1.52
CA THR A 317 13.80 5.19 0.55
C THR A 317 12.70 5.80 -0.31
N LEU A 318 11.81 6.59 0.28
CA LEU A 318 10.71 7.24 -0.44
C LEU A 318 11.07 8.62 -0.97
N HIS A 319 12.22 9.17 -0.58
CA HIS A 319 12.61 10.54 -0.88
C HIS A 319 11.55 11.58 -0.46
N VAL A 320 10.98 11.36 0.73
CA VAL A 320 10.01 12.27 1.38
C VAL A 320 10.58 12.72 2.73
N PRO A 321 10.31 13.96 3.20
CA PRO A 321 10.62 14.36 4.55
C PRO A 321 9.82 13.55 5.57
N VAL A 322 10.48 13.10 6.63
CA VAL A 322 9.82 12.52 7.81
C VAL A 322 10.05 13.47 8.98
N LEU A 323 8.98 13.97 9.57
CA LEU A 323 8.99 14.86 10.72
C LEU A 323 8.50 14.09 11.95
N ALA A 324 9.34 13.87 12.96
CA ALA A 324 8.96 13.14 14.16
C ALA A 324 9.07 14.02 15.41
N ILE A 325 8.03 14.00 16.25
CA ILE A 325 7.95 14.82 17.46
C ILE A 325 8.42 13.96 18.63
N VAL A 326 9.43 14.41 19.37
CA VAL A 326 9.90 13.77 20.60
C VAL A 326 9.58 14.65 21.81
N ASP A 327 9.15 14.02 22.91
CA ASP A 327 8.70 14.69 24.13
C ASP A 327 9.81 15.11 25.10
N SER A 328 11.04 15.20 24.61
CA SER A 328 12.22 15.50 25.39
C SER A 328 13.17 16.42 24.62
N ASP A 329 13.87 17.27 25.36
CA ASP A 329 15.00 18.10 24.90
C ASP A 329 16.34 17.58 25.45
N ASP A 330 16.38 16.36 26.00
CA ASP A 330 17.60 15.71 26.53
C ASP A 330 18.61 15.42 25.40
N PRO A 331 19.79 16.07 25.39
CA PRO A 331 20.80 15.86 24.35
C PRO A 331 21.23 14.40 24.19
N ALA A 332 21.34 13.65 25.29
CA ALA A 332 21.78 12.26 25.23
C ALA A 332 20.79 11.36 24.50
N LEU A 333 19.49 11.61 24.67
CA LEU A 333 18.45 10.92 23.91
C LEU A 333 18.48 11.35 22.44
N LEU A 334 18.57 12.64 22.17
CA LEU A 334 18.54 13.17 20.80
C LEU A 334 19.72 12.63 19.96
N ASP A 335 20.89 12.50 20.56
CA ASP A 335 22.07 11.89 19.93
C ASP A 335 21.83 10.41 19.59
N LEU A 336 21.12 9.66 20.46
CA LEU A 336 20.77 8.25 20.21
C LEU A 336 19.73 8.08 19.09
N LEU A 337 18.88 9.08 18.84
CA LEU A 337 17.91 9.04 17.77
C LEU A 337 18.56 9.32 16.39
N ASP A 338 19.74 9.94 16.36
CA ASP A 338 20.57 10.11 15.16
C ASP A 338 19.77 10.64 13.95
N ALA A 339 19.06 11.75 14.14
CA ALA A 339 18.30 12.41 13.07
C ALA A 339 19.21 13.26 12.16
N ASP A 340 18.74 13.59 10.96
CA ASP A 340 19.49 14.44 10.03
C ASP A 340 19.41 15.91 10.47
N VAL A 341 18.23 16.34 10.92
CA VAL A 341 17.96 17.69 11.44
C VAL A 341 17.19 17.58 12.76
N THR A 342 17.55 18.39 13.75
CA THR A 342 16.86 18.48 15.04
C THR A 342 16.44 19.92 15.32
N LEU A 343 15.16 20.11 15.62
CA LEU A 343 14.52 21.37 16.01
C LEU A 343 14.23 21.33 17.50
N THR A 344 15.03 22.03 18.30
CA THR A 344 14.87 22.06 19.76
C THR A 344 14.07 23.28 20.18
N LEU A 345 12.92 23.07 20.83
CA LEU A 345 12.04 24.13 21.31
C LEU A 345 12.38 24.48 22.76
N THR A 346 12.86 25.69 22.96
CA THR A 346 13.23 26.22 24.28
C THR A 346 12.33 27.41 24.63
N PRO A 347 11.52 27.33 25.70
CA PRO A 347 10.80 28.48 26.22
C PRO A 347 11.77 29.62 26.56
N THR A 348 11.44 30.85 26.17
CA THR A 348 12.25 32.02 26.51
C THR A 348 11.80 32.64 27.83
N GLU A 349 12.53 33.64 28.33
CA GLU A 349 12.08 34.45 29.48
C GLU A 349 10.75 35.16 29.22
N ASP A 350 10.47 35.44 27.94
CA ASP A 350 9.19 35.97 27.49
C ASP A 350 8.22 34.82 27.22
N PRO A 351 7.14 34.66 28.01
CA PRO A 351 6.19 33.57 27.81
C PRO A 351 5.43 33.66 26.48
N ALA A 352 5.47 34.82 25.81
CA ALA A 352 4.92 34.99 24.47
C ALA A 352 5.87 34.49 23.37
N ARG A 353 7.07 33.99 23.70
CA ARG A 353 8.06 33.52 22.72
C ARG A 353 8.70 32.18 23.10
N VAL A 354 8.83 31.33 22.10
CA VAL A 354 9.59 30.07 22.13
C VAL A 354 10.70 30.19 21.08
N GLN A 355 11.93 29.89 21.48
CA GLN A 355 13.05 29.78 20.57
C GLN A 355 13.07 28.38 19.97
N VAL A 356 13.28 28.30 18.66
CA VAL A 356 13.56 27.05 17.94
C VAL A 356 14.99 27.11 17.47
N THR A 357 15.82 26.20 17.96
CA THR A 357 17.21 26.03 17.50
C THR A 357 17.25 24.90 16.48
N VAL A 358 17.84 25.18 15.31
CA VAL A 358 17.98 24.23 14.20
C VAL A 358 19.40 23.68 14.19
N THR A 359 19.54 22.38 14.39
CA THR A 359 20.82 21.67 14.37
C THR A 359 20.82 20.63 13.26
N GLU A 360 21.85 20.60 12.42
CA GLU A 360 22.08 19.55 11.43
C GLU A 360 23.23 18.65 11.92
N ARG A 361 23.09 17.34 11.73
CA ARG A 361 24.00 16.31 12.27
C ARG A 361 25.49 16.62 12.05
N ASP A 362 25.85 17.01 10.84
CA ASP A 362 27.25 17.19 10.43
C ASP A 362 27.75 18.65 10.58
N PHE A 363 26.84 19.61 10.76
CA PHE A 363 27.15 21.04 10.74
C PHE A 363 26.87 21.75 12.07
N GLY A 364 26.27 21.07 13.05
CA GLY A 364 25.88 21.67 14.31
C GLY A 364 24.73 22.66 14.12
N THR A 365 24.68 23.71 14.92
CA THR A 365 23.61 24.71 14.83
C THR A 365 23.75 25.54 13.56
N ILE A 366 22.73 25.45 12.70
CA ILE A 366 22.69 26.14 11.39
C ILE A 366 21.73 27.34 11.38
N GLY A 367 20.83 27.44 12.36
CA GLY A 367 19.79 28.45 12.38
C GLY A 367 19.05 28.53 13.71
N SER A 368 18.33 29.63 13.90
CA SER A 368 17.36 29.77 14.98
C SER A 368 16.20 30.68 14.58
N ALA A 369 15.03 30.46 15.18
CA ALA A 369 13.82 31.25 14.94
C ALA A 369 13.05 31.49 16.24
N TYR A 370 12.29 32.58 16.31
CA TYR A 370 11.33 32.78 17.39
C TYR A 370 9.91 32.52 16.88
N LEU A 371 9.15 31.77 17.69
CA LEU A 371 7.74 31.50 17.47
C LEU A 371 6.92 32.01 18.65
N GLN A 372 5.72 32.49 18.37
CA GLN A 372 4.75 32.86 19.39
C GLN A 372 3.75 31.72 19.60
N PRO A 373 3.71 31.07 20.79
CA PRO A 373 2.72 30.04 21.08
C PRO A 373 1.32 30.64 21.25
N ASP A 374 0.38 30.21 20.43
CA ASP A 374 -1.05 30.53 20.54
C ASP A 374 -1.82 29.26 20.90
N LEU A 375 -1.59 28.79 22.14
CA LEU A 375 -2.13 27.52 22.64
C LEU A 375 -3.66 27.51 22.74
N VAL A 376 -4.27 28.70 22.87
CA VAL A 376 -5.74 28.86 22.90
C VAL A 376 -6.36 28.41 21.58
N HIS A 377 -5.66 28.65 20.46
CA HIS A 377 -6.07 28.29 19.11
C HIS A 377 -5.27 27.13 18.52
N ALA A 378 -4.55 26.37 19.38
CA ALA A 378 -3.74 25.20 18.99
C ALA A 378 -2.77 25.45 17.82
N ARG A 379 -2.03 26.57 17.83
CA ARG A 379 -1.06 26.91 16.77
C ARG A 379 0.16 27.68 17.28
N PHE A 380 1.16 27.82 16.40
CA PHE A 380 2.22 28.82 16.52
C PHE A 380 2.00 29.94 15.50
N LEU A 381 2.50 31.13 15.84
CA LEU A 381 2.55 32.29 14.97
C LEU A 381 4.02 32.72 14.76
N ASP A 382 4.31 33.33 13.62
CA ASP A 382 5.64 33.90 13.35
C ASP A 382 5.95 35.06 14.31
N ALA A 383 7.12 35.00 14.96
CA ALA A 383 7.65 36.09 15.78
C ALA A 383 8.96 36.70 15.21
N GLY A 384 9.34 36.33 13.98
CA GLY A 384 10.54 36.79 13.28
C GLY A 384 11.78 35.90 13.48
N ALA A 385 12.86 36.17 12.73
CA ALA A 385 14.13 35.46 12.85
C ALA A 385 14.92 35.94 14.08
N ALA A 386 15.50 34.99 14.83
CA ALA A 386 16.42 35.29 15.91
C ALA A 386 17.82 35.60 15.35
N PRO A 387 18.58 36.58 15.88
CA PRO A 387 20.00 36.69 15.57
C PRO A 387 20.72 35.41 16.03
N LEU A 388 21.60 34.87 15.17
CA LEU A 388 22.52 33.80 15.56
C LEU A 388 23.50 34.35 16.62
N GLU A 389 23.30 34.01 17.89
CA GLU A 389 24.29 34.29 18.93
C GLU A 389 25.46 33.30 18.79
N HIS A 390 26.54 33.77 18.17
CA HIS A 390 27.83 33.13 18.27
C HIS A 390 28.27 33.17 19.74
N THR A 391 28.47 31.99 20.34
CA THR A 391 29.20 31.87 21.59
C THR A 391 30.66 32.23 21.35
N ASP A 392 31.00 33.50 21.58
CA ASP A 392 32.34 33.92 21.99
C ASP A 392 32.20 35.18 22.87
N SER A 393 32.64 35.09 24.13
CA SER A 393 32.81 36.24 25.01
C SER A 393 34.06 37.06 24.62
N PRO A 394 34.25 38.34 25.03
CA PRO A 394 33.31 39.42 25.35
C PRO A 394 33.60 40.77 24.62
N ALA A 395 32.58 41.66 24.62
CA ALA A 395 32.62 43.14 24.54
C ALA A 395 33.14 43.90 23.28
N GLY A 396 32.24 44.71 22.66
CA GLY A 396 32.58 45.91 21.86
C GLY A 396 31.59 46.22 20.72
N PRO A 397 31.04 47.45 20.56
CA PRO A 397 29.94 47.74 19.64
C PRO A 397 30.38 48.24 18.25
N GLY A 398 29.62 47.90 17.21
CA GLY A 398 29.50 48.72 15.99
C GLY A 398 29.20 47.98 14.69
N LEU A 399 27.93 47.74 14.36
CA LEU A 399 27.48 47.40 13.01
C LEU A 399 26.15 48.10 12.70
N SER A 400 26.20 49.22 11.95
CA SER A 400 25.01 49.94 11.45
C SER A 400 25.07 50.27 9.94
N ALA A 401 26.08 49.82 9.19
CA ALA A 401 26.26 50.23 7.79
C ALA A 401 25.79 49.21 6.73
N ALA A 402 25.61 47.93 7.06
CA ALA A 402 25.45 46.87 6.05
C ALA A 402 24.01 46.70 5.49
N VAL A 403 22.99 47.31 6.10
CA VAL A 403 21.57 47.05 5.76
C VAL A 403 21.06 47.92 4.59
N GLY A 404 21.74 49.01 4.22
CA GLY A 404 21.27 49.95 3.19
C GLY A 404 21.55 49.52 1.73
N GLU A 405 22.61 48.74 1.49
CA GLU A 405 23.09 48.45 0.14
C GLU A 405 22.28 47.34 -0.56
N THR A 406 21.84 46.33 0.20
CA THR A 406 21.03 45.22 -0.30
C THR A 406 19.65 45.67 -0.77
N ALA A 407 18.98 46.51 0.02
CA ALA A 407 17.67 47.05 -0.34
C ALA A 407 17.75 47.93 -1.59
N ALA A 408 18.83 48.71 -1.75
CA ALA A 408 18.98 49.59 -2.91
C ALA A 408 19.11 48.79 -4.20
N ARG A 409 19.82 47.65 -4.12
CA ARG A 409 20.02 46.71 -5.23
C ARG A 409 18.74 45.97 -5.61
N GLU A 410 17.97 45.54 -4.62
CA GLU A 410 16.67 44.89 -4.83
C GLU A 410 15.67 45.82 -5.54
N LEU A 411 15.60 47.09 -5.14
CA LEU A 411 14.79 48.10 -5.82
C LEU A 411 15.28 48.34 -7.27
N ALA A 412 16.59 48.34 -7.51
CA ALA A 412 17.15 48.49 -8.85
C ALA A 412 16.85 47.30 -9.78
N GLU A 413 16.75 46.09 -9.23
CA GLU A 413 16.39 44.89 -9.97
C GLU A 413 14.89 44.85 -10.27
N ALA A 414 14.03 45.13 -9.29
CA ALA A 414 12.58 45.21 -9.47
C ALA A 414 12.18 46.32 -10.48
N ALA A 415 12.99 47.36 -10.62
CA ALA A 415 12.78 48.45 -11.55
C ALA A 415 13.18 48.14 -13.02
N LEU A 416 13.97 47.10 -13.26
CA LEU A 416 14.51 46.77 -14.59
C LEU A 416 13.42 46.57 -15.67
N PRO A 417 12.34 45.80 -15.44
CA PRO A 417 11.35 45.52 -16.48
C PRO A 417 10.61 46.78 -16.97
N TYR A 418 10.40 47.75 -16.08
CA TYR A 418 9.71 49.01 -16.38
C TYR A 418 10.64 50.06 -17.00
N THR A 419 11.90 50.10 -16.57
CA THR A 419 12.89 51.07 -17.07
C THR A 419 13.52 50.65 -18.40
N ALA A 420 13.51 49.36 -18.72
CA ALA A 420 13.90 48.83 -20.03
C ALA A 420 12.77 48.91 -21.09
N GLY A 421 11.59 49.41 -20.70
CA GLY A 421 10.44 49.54 -21.59
C GLY A 421 9.68 48.23 -21.88
N GLY A 422 10.03 47.14 -21.20
CA GLY A 422 9.37 45.83 -21.34
C GLY A 422 7.97 45.79 -20.71
N HIS A 423 7.70 46.68 -19.74
CA HIS A 423 6.40 46.77 -19.06
C HIS A 423 5.93 48.22 -18.95
N GLN A 424 4.63 48.43 -19.22
CA GLN A 424 3.92 49.71 -19.06
C GLN A 424 2.98 49.66 -17.86
N GLY A 425 2.42 50.80 -17.45
CA GLY A 425 1.43 50.87 -16.36
C GLY A 425 1.91 51.60 -15.10
N ILE A 426 3.12 52.17 -15.10
CA ILE A 426 3.57 53.12 -14.08
C ILE A 426 3.79 54.51 -14.71
N PRO A 427 3.65 55.61 -13.95
CA PRO A 427 3.85 56.96 -14.46
C PRO A 427 5.27 57.18 -15.00
N ALA A 428 5.39 57.92 -16.11
CA ALA A 428 6.68 58.22 -16.74
C ALA A 428 7.67 58.96 -15.81
N ALA A 429 7.17 59.70 -14.81
CA ALA A 429 7.98 60.30 -13.76
C ALA A 429 8.64 59.22 -12.89
N LEU A 430 7.88 58.22 -12.44
CA LEU A 430 8.40 57.11 -11.64
C LEU A 430 9.39 56.25 -12.43
N THR A 431 9.10 55.97 -13.70
CA THR A 431 10.04 55.25 -14.57
C THR A 431 11.39 55.97 -14.69
N ARG A 432 11.38 57.31 -14.73
CA ARG A 432 12.60 58.12 -14.85
C ARG A 432 13.44 58.08 -13.56
N GLU A 433 12.80 58.26 -12.42
CA GLU A 433 13.47 58.19 -11.11
C GLU A 433 14.03 56.79 -10.85
N LEU A 434 13.29 55.74 -11.20
CA LEU A 434 13.76 54.35 -11.10
C LEU A 434 14.96 54.08 -12.04
N ALA A 435 14.98 54.66 -13.24
CA ALA A 435 16.12 54.52 -14.15
C ALA A 435 17.37 55.24 -13.60
N ALA A 436 17.19 56.41 -12.98
CA ALA A 436 18.26 57.14 -12.30
C ALA A 436 18.78 56.35 -11.08
N TRP A 437 17.88 55.79 -10.27
CA TRP A 437 18.21 54.93 -9.13
C TRP A 437 19.05 53.73 -9.55
N ARG A 438 18.64 53.02 -10.61
CA ARG A 438 19.40 51.88 -11.17
C ARG A 438 20.79 52.28 -11.64
N THR A 439 20.94 53.47 -12.20
CA THR A 439 22.24 53.99 -12.65
C THR A 439 23.15 54.27 -11.45
N ALA A 440 22.61 54.89 -10.39
CA ALA A 440 23.34 55.17 -9.15
C ALA A 440 23.75 53.90 -8.39
N VAL A 441 22.90 52.87 -8.34
CA VAL A 441 23.27 51.54 -7.79
C VAL A 441 24.38 50.91 -8.61
N LYS A 442 24.30 50.97 -9.95
CA LYS A 442 25.32 50.37 -10.83
C LYS A 442 26.68 51.08 -10.70
N SER A 443 26.70 52.39 -10.45
CA SER A 443 27.92 53.15 -10.21
C SER A 443 28.41 53.12 -8.76
N GLY A 444 27.64 52.53 -7.84
CA GLY A 444 27.94 52.51 -6.40
C GLY A 444 27.90 53.90 -5.74
N ASP A 445 27.18 54.86 -6.32
CA ASP A 445 27.14 56.24 -5.84
C ASP A 445 26.07 56.41 -4.75
N GLN A 446 26.48 56.18 -3.50
CA GLN A 446 25.60 56.31 -2.32
C GLN A 446 25.08 57.74 -2.10
N GLY A 447 25.84 58.76 -2.54
CA GLY A 447 25.41 60.16 -2.48
C GLY A 447 24.25 60.43 -3.43
N ALA A 448 24.33 59.89 -4.65
CA ALA A 448 23.25 59.97 -5.63
C ALA A 448 22.00 59.18 -5.20
N LEU A 449 22.14 58.00 -4.60
CA LEU A 449 21.01 57.23 -4.06
C LEU A 449 20.27 58.00 -2.97
N THR A 450 21.00 58.62 -2.05
CA THR A 450 20.41 59.43 -0.98
C THR A 450 19.69 60.67 -1.54
N ALA A 451 20.22 61.29 -2.59
CA ALA A 451 19.60 62.46 -3.23
C ALA A 451 18.36 62.13 -4.08
N LEU A 452 18.31 60.95 -4.70
CA LEU A 452 17.19 60.49 -5.55
C LEU A 452 16.01 59.92 -4.76
N LEU A 453 16.24 59.46 -3.53
CA LEU A 453 15.22 58.79 -2.73
C LEU A 453 13.93 59.62 -2.53
N PRO A 454 14.00 60.94 -2.22
CA PRO A 454 12.79 61.74 -2.01
C PRO A 454 11.95 61.92 -3.29
N SER A 455 12.59 62.16 -4.44
CA SER A 455 11.88 62.31 -5.73
C SER A 455 11.26 60.99 -6.20
N LEU A 456 11.97 59.88 -5.98
CA LEU A 456 11.50 58.53 -6.26
C LEU A 456 10.26 58.16 -5.43
N LEU A 457 10.27 58.44 -4.13
CA LEU A 457 9.11 58.20 -3.26
C LEU A 457 7.93 59.11 -3.59
N GLN A 458 8.20 60.37 -3.96
CA GLN A 458 7.15 61.30 -4.40
C GLN A 458 6.50 60.82 -5.70
N ALA A 459 7.29 60.33 -6.66
CA ALA A 459 6.77 59.76 -7.89
C ALA A 459 5.98 58.46 -7.63
N ALA A 460 6.45 57.61 -6.71
CA ALA A 460 5.77 56.37 -6.33
C ALA A 460 4.42 56.64 -5.66
N ALA A 461 4.30 57.69 -4.85
CA ALA A 461 3.07 58.08 -4.19
C ALA A 461 1.97 58.55 -5.18
N THR A 462 2.32 58.90 -6.41
CA THR A 462 1.32 59.27 -7.45
C THR A 462 0.64 58.04 -8.09
N VAL A 463 1.13 56.83 -7.82
CA VAL A 463 0.55 55.58 -8.34
C VAL A 463 -0.68 55.22 -7.52
N SER A 464 -1.87 55.56 -8.03
CA SER A 464 -3.15 55.26 -7.38
C SER A 464 -3.49 53.77 -7.41
N GLN A 465 -3.05 53.08 -8.46
CA GLN A 465 -3.22 51.63 -8.63
C GLN A 465 -1.98 51.08 -9.31
N TRP A 466 -1.30 50.14 -8.65
CA TRP A 466 -0.16 49.43 -9.22
C TRP A 466 -0.63 48.43 -10.28
N PRO A 467 0.16 48.18 -11.34
CA PRO A 467 -0.17 47.14 -12.32
C PRO A 467 -0.39 45.79 -11.64
N ASP A 468 -1.53 45.14 -11.89
CA ASP A 468 -1.87 43.83 -11.33
C ASP A 468 -1.13 42.71 -12.08
N THR A 469 0.20 42.78 -12.01
CA THR A 469 1.14 41.86 -12.63
C THR A 469 2.20 41.52 -11.60
N HIS A 470 2.81 40.34 -11.73
CA HIS A 470 3.88 39.90 -10.84
C HIS A 470 4.98 40.96 -10.67
N GLU A 471 5.43 41.59 -11.77
CA GLU A 471 6.44 42.65 -11.72
C GLU A 471 5.95 43.94 -11.05
N GLY A 472 4.65 44.25 -11.14
CA GLY A 472 4.05 45.41 -10.47
C GLY A 472 4.02 45.24 -8.95
N HIS A 473 3.62 44.05 -8.49
CA HIS A 473 3.64 43.68 -7.07
C HIS A 473 5.07 43.65 -6.51
N ARG A 474 6.03 43.11 -7.28
CA ARG A 474 7.46 43.10 -6.93
C ARG A 474 8.02 44.53 -6.76
N LEU A 475 7.75 45.42 -7.72
CA LEU A 475 8.22 46.82 -7.65
C LEU A 475 7.60 47.59 -6.47
N ALA A 476 6.30 47.40 -6.22
CA ALA A 476 5.62 48.02 -5.07
C ALA A 476 6.19 47.52 -3.72
N ASN A 477 6.49 46.23 -3.62
CA ASN A 477 7.10 45.64 -2.43
C ASN A 477 8.52 46.17 -2.19
N ALA A 478 9.34 46.30 -3.24
CA ALA A 478 10.71 46.82 -3.13
C ALA A 478 10.77 48.31 -2.73
N LEU A 479 9.71 49.08 -2.99
CA LEU A 479 9.59 50.49 -2.56
C LEU A 479 9.11 50.64 -1.10
N ARG A 480 8.47 49.60 -0.53
CA ARG A 480 7.87 49.64 0.80
C ARG A 480 8.87 49.91 1.95
N PRO A 481 10.11 49.37 1.95
CA PRO A 481 11.10 49.69 2.98
C PRO A 481 11.49 51.18 3.04
N TYR A 482 11.31 51.89 1.92
CA TYR A 482 11.66 53.29 1.77
C TYR A 482 10.50 54.25 2.10
N GLY A 483 9.26 53.76 2.05
CA GLY A 483 8.05 54.56 2.26
C GLY A 483 7.36 54.23 3.57
N THR A 484 7.60 55.00 4.63
CA THR A 484 6.66 55.09 5.76
C THR A 484 6.34 56.54 6.09
N SER A 485 5.10 56.97 5.80
CA SER A 485 4.21 57.80 6.65
C SER A 485 3.08 58.47 5.84
N GLN A 486 1.88 58.53 6.48
CA GLN A 486 0.64 59.27 6.15
C GLN A 486 -0.38 58.52 5.25
N SER A 487 -1.67 58.37 5.59
CA SER A 487 -2.55 59.20 6.43
C SER A 487 -3.72 58.40 7.04
N ALA A 488 -4.19 58.88 8.19
CA ALA A 488 -5.43 58.49 8.85
C ALA A 488 -6.59 59.43 8.43
N GLY A 489 -7.81 58.88 8.39
CA GLY A 489 -9.06 59.62 8.59
C GLY A 489 -10.01 59.69 7.39
N THR A 490 -11.22 59.14 7.52
CA THR A 490 -12.50 59.90 7.57
C THR A 490 -13.72 58.98 7.67
N ALA A 491 -14.78 59.53 8.27
CA ALA A 491 -15.98 58.89 8.76
C ALA A 491 -17.16 58.88 7.77
N GLY A 492 -18.17 58.06 8.08
CA GLY A 492 -19.55 58.12 7.57
C GLY A 492 -20.16 56.71 7.53
N GLY A 493 -21.28 56.33 8.16
CA GLY A 493 -22.42 57.08 8.66
C GLY A 493 -23.68 56.72 7.86
N ALA A 494 -24.70 56.16 8.53
CA ALA A 494 -26.07 55.81 8.07
C ALA A 494 -26.18 54.60 7.12
N GLY A 495 -27.21 53.75 7.14
CA GLY A 495 -28.49 53.67 7.85
C GLY A 495 -29.30 52.51 7.23
N GLN A 496 -30.12 51.83 8.03
CA GLN A 496 -31.21 50.90 7.64
C GLN A 496 -32.22 51.55 6.64
N PRO A 497 -33.26 50.88 6.07
CA PRO A 497 -33.93 49.63 6.49
C PRO A 497 -34.55 48.69 5.41
N GLN A 498 -34.92 47.48 5.87
CA GLN A 498 -36.15 46.68 5.64
C GLN A 498 -36.81 46.48 4.26
N ALA A 499 -37.19 45.22 4.00
CA ALA A 499 -38.55 44.79 3.57
C ALA A 499 -38.66 43.24 3.73
N THR A 500 -39.41 42.70 4.70
CA THR A 500 -40.74 42.04 4.55
C THR A 500 -40.75 40.95 3.45
N GLY A 501 -40.95 39.66 3.69
CA GLY A 501 -41.94 38.99 4.55
C GLY A 501 -43.07 38.45 3.66
N ALA A 502 -43.20 37.13 3.53
CA ALA A 502 -44.48 36.41 3.33
C ALA A 502 -44.22 34.91 3.12
N ALA A 503 -44.89 34.11 3.96
CA ALA A 503 -45.04 32.67 3.82
C ALA A 503 -46.13 32.31 2.80
N VAL A 504 -46.23 31.00 2.50
CA VAL A 504 -47.47 30.19 2.58
C VAL A 504 -47.71 29.24 1.37
N HIS A 505 -48.03 27.99 1.74
CA HIS A 505 -48.82 26.92 1.09
C HIS A 505 -48.21 25.94 0.07
N ALA A 506 -48.16 24.67 0.53
CA ALA A 506 -48.48 23.48 -0.26
C ALA A 506 -50.00 23.36 -0.51
N PRO A 507 -50.41 22.54 -1.49
CA PRO A 507 -51.36 21.47 -1.16
C PRO A 507 -51.09 20.13 -1.86
N VAL A 508 -51.83 19.14 -1.38
CA VAL A 508 -51.90 17.70 -1.69
C VAL A 508 -53.05 17.46 -2.69
N ASP A 509 -52.96 16.50 -3.62
CA ASP A 509 -53.71 15.22 -3.61
C ASP A 509 -53.93 14.52 -4.99
N ASN A 510 -53.81 13.19 -4.94
CA ASN A 510 -54.45 12.09 -5.69
C ASN A 510 -54.64 12.05 -7.22
N THR A 511 -54.23 10.92 -7.83
CA THR A 511 -55.10 10.10 -8.70
C THR A 511 -54.65 8.63 -8.85
N GLN A 512 -55.63 7.76 -9.14
CA GLN A 512 -55.71 6.32 -8.90
C GLN A 512 -55.07 5.39 -9.96
N ALA A 513 -54.68 4.22 -9.44
CA ALA A 513 -54.55 2.86 -9.98
C ALA A 513 -54.94 2.51 -11.44
N ARG A 514 -54.07 1.72 -12.08
CA ARG A 514 -54.45 0.57 -12.94
C ARG A 514 -53.41 -0.55 -12.83
N ALA A 515 -53.91 -1.76 -12.64
CA ALA A 515 -53.14 -3.00 -12.45
C ALA A 515 -52.63 -3.59 -13.78
N SER A 516 -51.39 -4.07 -13.77
CA SER A 516 -50.83 -5.01 -14.74
C SER A 516 -49.88 -5.95 -14.00
N VAL A 517 -50.07 -7.25 -14.21
CA VAL A 517 -49.41 -8.41 -13.60
C VAL A 517 -47.87 -8.28 -13.66
N PRO A 518 -47.12 -8.48 -12.55
CA PRO A 518 -45.68 -8.65 -12.63
C PRO A 518 -45.33 -10.12 -12.94
N GLU A 519 -44.41 -10.31 -13.88
CA GLU A 519 -43.63 -11.54 -13.99
C GLU A 519 -42.78 -11.67 -12.73
N ASP A 520 -43.02 -12.73 -11.94
CA ASP A 520 -42.21 -13.08 -10.78
C ASP A 520 -40.80 -13.49 -11.26
N GLY A 521 -39.90 -12.51 -11.30
CA GLY A 521 -38.47 -12.72 -11.32
C GLY A 521 -38.04 -13.45 -10.05
N GLU A 522 -37.41 -14.61 -10.22
CA GLU A 522 -36.93 -15.50 -9.18
C GLU A 522 -36.00 -14.76 -8.19
N GLU A 523 -36.53 -14.34 -7.05
CA GLU A 523 -35.70 -14.11 -5.85
C GLU A 523 -35.37 -15.47 -5.24
N ASP A 524 -34.19 -15.96 -5.57
CA ASP A 524 -33.54 -17.00 -4.77
C ASP A 524 -33.30 -16.46 -3.37
N GLY A 525 -34.07 -16.97 -2.41
CA GLY A 525 -33.88 -16.79 -0.97
C GLY A 525 -32.56 -17.38 -0.47
N GLU A 526 -31.46 -16.75 -0.84
CA GLU A 526 -30.30 -16.60 0.02
C GLU A 526 -30.44 -15.23 0.69
N ASP A 527 -30.39 -15.17 2.02
CA ASP A 527 -30.37 -13.92 2.78
C ASP A 527 -29.43 -12.90 2.12
N GLY A 528 -30.03 -11.88 1.50
CA GLY A 528 -29.30 -10.84 0.80
C GLY A 528 -28.56 -9.97 1.81
N LEU A 529 -27.31 -9.66 1.51
CA LEU A 529 -26.49 -8.71 2.27
C LEU A 529 -27.25 -7.40 2.49
N ALA A 530 -27.26 -6.92 3.73
CA ALA A 530 -27.71 -5.58 4.10
C ALA A 530 -26.51 -4.61 4.09
N PRO A 531 -26.70 -3.32 3.78
CA PRO A 531 -25.66 -2.32 3.95
C PRO A 531 -25.19 -2.31 5.42
N GLY A 532 -23.94 -2.72 5.66
CA GLY A 532 -23.36 -2.88 7.00
C GLY A 532 -22.67 -4.23 7.24
N ASP A 533 -22.96 -5.27 6.44
CA ASP A 533 -22.27 -6.58 6.52
C ASP A 533 -20.82 -6.55 6.00
N GLU A 534 -20.33 -5.37 5.61
CA GLU A 534 -19.04 -5.13 4.94
C GLU A 534 -17.94 -4.63 5.92
N GLU A 535 -18.31 -4.29 7.16
CA GLU A 535 -17.42 -3.77 8.20
C GLU A 535 -16.94 -4.90 9.12
N ASP A 536 -15.95 -5.64 8.60
CA ASP A 536 -15.10 -6.66 9.24
C ASP A 536 -15.78 -7.83 9.96
N GLU A 537 -15.29 -9.04 9.66
CA GLU A 537 -15.72 -10.24 10.37
C GLU A 537 -15.44 -10.10 11.87
N PRO A 538 -16.44 -10.28 12.76
CA PRO A 538 -16.25 -10.17 14.20
C PRO A 538 -15.10 -11.04 14.73
N GLU A 539 -14.35 -10.54 15.71
CA GLU A 539 -13.29 -11.30 16.37
C GLU A 539 -13.84 -12.59 17.02
N GLY A 540 -13.12 -13.71 16.86
CA GLY A 540 -13.49 -15.02 17.42
C GLY A 540 -14.11 -16.01 16.41
N HIS A 541 -14.06 -15.69 15.13
CA HIS A 541 -14.61 -16.50 14.05
C HIS A 541 -13.67 -17.60 13.52
N VAL A 542 -14.24 -18.71 13.04
CA VAL A 542 -13.50 -19.91 12.62
C VAL A 542 -12.63 -19.68 11.37
N PHE A 543 -13.05 -18.80 10.45
CA PHE A 543 -12.29 -18.47 9.25
C PHE A 543 -12.52 -17.01 8.81
N PRO A 544 -11.53 -16.11 8.92
CA PRO A 544 -11.65 -14.69 8.57
C PRO A 544 -11.41 -14.46 7.07
N ALA A 545 -12.32 -14.94 6.23
CA ALA A 545 -12.20 -14.96 4.76
C ALA A 545 -11.95 -13.56 4.18
N LEU A 546 -12.70 -12.56 4.66
CA LEU A 546 -12.58 -11.19 4.18
C LEU A 546 -11.23 -10.58 4.56
N LYS A 547 -10.79 -10.75 5.82
CA LYS A 547 -9.48 -10.27 6.27
C LYS A 547 -8.34 -10.87 5.46
N ILE A 548 -8.37 -12.19 5.24
CA ILE A 548 -7.34 -12.87 4.43
C ILE A 548 -7.34 -12.36 3.00
N LEU A 549 -8.51 -12.09 2.41
CA LEU A 549 -8.60 -11.52 1.06
C LEU A 549 -8.00 -10.11 1.03
N LYS A 550 -8.38 -9.25 1.98
CA LYS A 550 -7.84 -7.90 2.16
C LYS A 550 -6.31 -7.94 2.31
N ASP A 551 -5.80 -8.78 3.20
CA ASP A 551 -4.36 -8.97 3.44
C ASP A 551 -3.63 -9.49 2.20
N SER A 552 -4.23 -10.42 1.45
CA SER A 552 -3.62 -10.98 0.22
C SER A 552 -3.46 -9.90 -0.86
N VAL A 553 -4.45 -9.02 -0.99
CA VAL A 553 -4.40 -7.89 -1.92
C VAL A 553 -3.43 -6.81 -1.40
N GLY A 554 -3.47 -6.50 -0.10
CA GLY A 554 -2.63 -5.49 0.54
C GLY A 554 -1.13 -5.82 0.51
N ARG A 555 -0.76 -7.11 0.56
CA ARG A 555 0.65 -7.57 0.47
C ARG A 555 1.22 -7.54 -0.96
N SER A 556 0.46 -7.13 -1.96
CA SER A 556 0.94 -7.04 -3.34
C SER A 556 1.95 -5.89 -3.49
N LYS A 557 3.17 -6.19 -3.95
CA LYS A 557 4.26 -5.22 -4.19
C LYS A 557 3.96 -4.10 -5.21
N MET A 558 2.79 -4.12 -5.84
CA MET A 558 2.35 -3.11 -6.80
C MET A 558 1.16 -2.29 -6.29
N HIS A 559 0.89 -2.33 -4.99
CA HIS A 559 0.01 -1.39 -4.30
C HIS A 559 0.70 -0.02 -4.22
N PRO A 560 0.00 1.12 -4.44
CA PRO A 560 -1.44 1.28 -4.34
C PRO A 560 -2.24 0.84 -5.56
N ILE A 561 -3.26 0.03 -5.30
CA ILE A 561 -4.33 -0.10 -6.28
C ILE A 561 -5.10 1.22 -6.20
N LYS A 562 -4.88 2.14 -7.15
CA LYS A 562 -5.78 3.29 -7.32
C LYS A 562 -7.21 2.79 -7.32
N VAL A 563 -8.01 3.26 -6.37
CA VAL A 563 -9.45 3.02 -6.38
C VAL A 563 -9.95 3.48 -7.75
N ILE A 564 -10.34 2.53 -8.63
CA ILE A 564 -10.95 2.88 -9.91
C ILE A 564 -12.18 3.70 -9.55
N ARG A 565 -12.21 4.99 -9.92
CA ARG A 565 -13.32 5.90 -9.58
C ARG A 565 -14.60 5.42 -10.24
N LYS A 566 -15.76 5.77 -9.67
CA LYS A 566 -17.09 5.43 -10.22
C LYS A 566 -17.22 5.80 -11.70
N GLU A 567 -16.59 6.89 -12.12
CA GLU A 567 -16.62 7.39 -13.49
C GLU A 567 -15.77 6.53 -14.46
N GLU A 568 -14.58 6.09 -14.04
CA GLU A 568 -13.70 5.21 -14.83
C GLU A 568 -14.19 3.75 -14.89
N ARG A 569 -15.01 3.37 -13.91
CA ARG A 569 -15.71 2.09 -13.83
C ARG A 569 -16.79 1.94 -14.91
N ASP A 570 -17.38 3.04 -15.37
CA ASP A 570 -18.44 3.02 -16.38
C ASP A 570 -17.88 3.23 -17.81
N SER A 571 -16.65 3.72 -17.95
CA SER A 571 -16.02 4.07 -19.23
C SER A 571 -14.83 3.19 -19.65
N GLY A 572 -14.40 2.23 -18.82
CA GLY A 572 -13.33 1.28 -19.17
C GLY A 572 -13.83 0.13 -20.04
N PRO A 573 -12.97 -0.83 -20.44
CA PRO A 573 -13.33 -1.92 -21.37
C PRO A 573 -14.27 -2.98 -20.76
N TRP A 574 -14.80 -2.74 -19.57
CA TRP A 574 -15.59 -3.69 -18.78
C TRP A 574 -16.93 -4.08 -19.42
N PRO A 575 -17.68 -3.18 -20.09
CA PRO A 575 -18.88 -3.55 -20.83
C PRO A 575 -18.59 -4.50 -21.99
N LEU A 576 -17.33 -4.59 -22.43
CA LEU A 576 -16.90 -5.41 -23.56
C LEU A 576 -16.77 -6.91 -23.21
N ILE A 577 -16.90 -7.28 -21.93
CA ILE A 577 -16.74 -8.66 -21.46
C ILE A 577 -17.91 -9.06 -20.56
N THR A 578 -18.74 -9.98 -21.07
CA THR A 578 -19.85 -10.56 -20.29
C THR A 578 -19.78 -12.08 -20.25
N GLU A 579 -19.12 -12.61 -19.22
CA GLU A 579 -19.28 -14.01 -18.81
C GLU A 579 -20.36 -14.14 -17.73
N HIS A 580 -21.47 -14.78 -18.09
CA HIS A 580 -22.50 -15.18 -17.13
C HIS A 580 -22.03 -16.38 -16.32
N MET A 581 -22.20 -16.30 -15.00
CA MET A 581 -21.86 -17.37 -14.06
C MET A 581 -22.91 -18.50 -14.07
N ASP A 582 -24.12 -18.18 -14.52
CA ASP A 582 -25.31 -18.99 -14.22
C ASP A 582 -25.54 -20.05 -15.31
N GLY A 583 -24.83 -21.17 -15.15
CA GLY A 583 -25.46 -22.48 -14.92
C GLY A 583 -26.48 -23.07 -15.90
N GLU A 584 -26.90 -22.42 -17.00
CA GLU A 584 -27.68 -23.09 -18.05
C GLU A 584 -26.82 -24.15 -18.78
N PRO A 585 -27.40 -25.13 -19.50
CA PRO A 585 -26.62 -26.14 -20.19
C PRO A 585 -25.83 -25.47 -21.30
N ARG A 586 -24.53 -25.27 -21.09
CA ARG A 586 -23.67 -24.50 -21.99
C ARG A 586 -22.65 -25.44 -22.63
N TRP A 587 -23.19 -26.10 -23.66
CA TRP A 587 -22.73 -27.24 -24.45
C TRP A 587 -23.27 -28.60 -23.98
N VAL A 588 -23.97 -29.23 -24.90
CA VAL A 588 -24.50 -30.59 -24.82
C VAL A 588 -24.04 -31.29 -26.10
N HIS A 589 -23.71 -32.57 -25.99
CA HIS A 589 -23.28 -33.37 -27.12
C HIS A 589 -24.34 -33.31 -28.24
N PRO A 590 -23.97 -33.12 -29.52
CA PRO A 590 -24.93 -32.94 -30.62
C PRO A 590 -25.95 -34.07 -30.78
N GLY A 591 -25.58 -35.28 -30.37
CA GLY A 591 -26.47 -36.45 -30.33
C GLY A 591 -27.39 -36.54 -29.11
N VAL A 592 -27.36 -35.60 -28.17
CA VAL A 592 -28.17 -35.62 -26.93
C VAL A 592 -29.14 -34.45 -26.94
N THR A 593 -30.40 -34.71 -26.58
CA THR A 593 -31.41 -33.65 -26.47
C THR A 593 -31.43 -33.12 -25.05
N ALA A 594 -31.42 -31.80 -24.89
CA ALA A 594 -31.54 -31.14 -23.59
C ALA A 594 -32.78 -30.24 -23.56
N SER A 595 -33.58 -30.38 -22.50
CA SER A 595 -34.77 -29.55 -22.27
C SER A 595 -34.84 -29.06 -20.83
N ARG A 596 -35.43 -27.89 -20.60
CA ARG A 596 -35.68 -27.36 -19.25
C ARG A 596 -37.10 -27.73 -18.84
N VAL A 597 -37.23 -28.58 -17.82
CA VAL A 597 -38.52 -29.04 -17.29
C VAL A 597 -38.82 -28.45 -15.91
N PRO A 598 -40.07 -28.08 -15.62
CA PRO A 598 -40.45 -27.63 -14.29
C PRO A 598 -40.43 -28.79 -13.30
N HIS A 599 -39.85 -28.54 -12.13
CA HIS A 599 -39.77 -29.47 -11.02
C HIS A 599 -40.28 -28.77 -9.75
N ILE A 600 -41.18 -29.41 -9.02
CA ILE A 600 -41.70 -28.88 -7.76
C ILE A 600 -40.90 -29.51 -6.63
N ARG A 601 -40.19 -28.67 -5.86
CA ARG A 601 -39.41 -29.10 -4.69
C ARG A 601 -40.34 -29.64 -3.61
N ALA A 602 -39.80 -30.43 -2.67
CA ALA A 602 -40.56 -30.95 -1.53
C ALA A 602 -41.16 -29.86 -0.63
N ASN A 603 -40.57 -28.65 -0.65
CA ASN A 603 -41.07 -27.46 0.05
C ASN A 603 -42.09 -26.63 -0.77
N GLY A 604 -42.55 -27.14 -1.92
CA GLY A 604 -43.52 -26.47 -2.79
C GLY A 604 -42.95 -25.42 -3.74
N LYS A 605 -41.67 -25.05 -3.64
CA LYS A 605 -41.04 -24.09 -4.56
C LYS A 605 -40.86 -24.72 -5.95
N ARG A 606 -41.35 -24.04 -6.99
CA ARG A 606 -41.11 -24.44 -8.39
C ARG A 606 -39.70 -24.05 -8.80
N VAL A 607 -38.98 -24.97 -9.41
CA VAL A 607 -37.67 -24.73 -10.03
C VAL A 607 -37.59 -25.38 -11.40
N ARG A 608 -36.71 -24.88 -12.26
CA ARG A 608 -36.43 -25.49 -13.57
C ARG A 608 -35.24 -26.44 -13.45
N ARG A 609 -35.34 -27.64 -14.00
CA ARG A 609 -34.29 -28.66 -14.05
C ARG A 609 -33.96 -29.01 -15.50
N ASP A 610 -32.72 -29.39 -15.76
CA ASP A 610 -32.32 -29.88 -17.08
C ASP A 610 -32.61 -31.37 -17.18
N GLN A 611 -33.38 -31.74 -18.19
CA GLN A 611 -33.59 -33.11 -18.63
C GLN A 611 -32.69 -33.37 -19.84
N LEU A 612 -31.88 -34.42 -19.76
CA LEU A 612 -31.00 -34.87 -20.83
C LEU A 612 -31.48 -36.23 -21.35
N ASP A 613 -31.88 -36.25 -22.62
CA ASP A 613 -32.31 -37.47 -23.30
C ASP A 613 -31.15 -37.98 -24.16
N VAL A 614 -30.49 -39.04 -23.67
CA VAL A 614 -29.39 -39.72 -24.35
C VAL A 614 -29.95 -40.87 -25.18
N PRO A 615 -29.73 -40.90 -26.51
CA PRO A 615 -30.30 -41.93 -27.37
C PRO A 615 -29.58 -43.27 -27.20
N GLU A 616 -30.28 -44.36 -27.55
CA GLU A 616 -29.76 -45.74 -27.49
C GLU A 616 -28.46 -45.96 -28.28
N SER A 617 -28.15 -45.08 -29.25
CA SER A 617 -26.91 -45.13 -30.03
C SER A 617 -25.63 -44.97 -29.19
N PHE A 618 -25.74 -44.50 -27.95
CA PHE A 618 -24.62 -44.42 -26.99
C PHE A 618 -24.30 -45.77 -26.33
N GLY A 619 -25.09 -46.81 -26.60
CA GLY A 619 -24.89 -48.16 -26.07
C GLY A 619 -25.20 -48.28 -24.57
N GLU A 620 -24.72 -49.34 -23.93
CA GLU A 620 -24.89 -49.54 -22.49
C GLU A 620 -23.98 -48.59 -21.69
N GLY A 621 -24.56 -47.91 -20.71
CA GLY A 621 -23.82 -46.99 -19.85
C GLY A 621 -24.73 -46.25 -18.90
N VAL A 622 -24.13 -45.37 -18.11
CA VAL A 622 -24.81 -44.49 -17.15
C VAL A 622 -24.23 -43.09 -17.23
N LEU A 623 -25.02 -42.11 -16.81
CA LEU A 623 -24.54 -40.74 -16.67
C LEU A 623 -23.65 -40.65 -15.42
N CYS A 624 -22.41 -40.22 -15.61
CA CYS A 624 -21.49 -39.84 -14.55
C CYS A 624 -21.47 -38.32 -14.44
N LEU A 625 -22.18 -37.79 -13.45
CA LEU A 625 -22.11 -36.38 -13.08
C LEU A 625 -20.85 -36.16 -12.24
N ILE A 626 -20.02 -35.23 -12.70
CA ILE A 626 -18.84 -34.71 -12.04
C ILE A 626 -19.16 -33.31 -11.55
N ASP A 627 -18.99 -33.07 -10.25
CA ASP A 627 -19.22 -31.77 -9.60
C ASP A 627 -17.94 -31.32 -8.88
N ARG A 628 -17.35 -30.21 -9.32
CA ARG A 628 -16.05 -29.73 -8.86
C ARG A 628 -16.18 -28.90 -7.58
N ASN A 629 -15.45 -29.33 -6.56
CA ASN A 629 -15.38 -28.64 -5.29
C ASN A 629 -14.52 -27.36 -5.39
N GLY A 630 -15.15 -26.20 -5.16
CA GLY A 630 -14.45 -24.92 -5.03
C GLY A 630 -13.66 -24.54 -6.28
N SER A 631 -14.35 -24.40 -7.40
CA SER A 631 -13.81 -23.95 -8.68
C SER A 631 -13.09 -22.59 -8.58
N PHE A 632 -13.73 -21.56 -7.99
CA PHE A 632 -13.14 -20.23 -7.83
C PHE A 632 -11.95 -20.20 -6.86
N PRO A 633 -12.02 -20.76 -5.64
CA PRO A 633 -10.84 -20.87 -4.78
C PRO A 633 -9.69 -21.62 -5.45
N SER A 634 -9.98 -22.69 -6.20
CA SER A 634 -8.95 -23.39 -6.98
C SER A 634 -8.27 -22.44 -7.97
N ALA A 635 -9.03 -21.62 -8.71
CA ALA A 635 -8.48 -20.65 -9.67
C ALA A 635 -7.53 -19.63 -9.01
N CYS A 636 -7.81 -19.19 -7.78
CA CYS A 636 -6.94 -18.28 -7.00
C CYS A 636 -5.49 -18.77 -6.83
N SER A 637 -5.20 -20.06 -7.04
CA SER A 637 -3.87 -20.62 -6.85
C SER A 637 -2.81 -20.07 -7.81
N ALA A 638 -3.22 -19.65 -9.02
CA ALA A 638 -2.31 -19.22 -10.08
C ALA A 638 -2.99 -18.38 -11.18
N VAL A 639 -4.11 -17.71 -10.90
CA VAL A 639 -4.81 -16.89 -11.89
C VAL A 639 -3.92 -15.71 -12.32
N PRO A 640 -3.62 -15.54 -13.63
CA PRO A 640 -2.82 -14.42 -14.11
C PRO A 640 -3.64 -13.13 -14.10
N LEU A 641 -3.28 -12.20 -13.21
CA LEU A 641 -3.97 -10.92 -13.03
C LEU A 641 -3.01 -9.76 -13.19
N ALA A 642 -3.52 -8.60 -13.58
CA ALA A 642 -2.81 -7.34 -13.44
C ALA A 642 -3.26 -6.66 -12.14
N PRO A 643 -2.38 -6.52 -11.13
CA PRO A 643 -2.74 -5.83 -9.88
C PRO A 643 -3.12 -4.35 -10.11
N ASN A 644 -2.48 -3.70 -11.08
CA ASN A 644 -2.70 -2.30 -11.42
C ASN A 644 -3.84 -2.13 -12.43
N LYS A 645 -4.17 -0.87 -12.75
CA LYS A 645 -5.10 -0.53 -13.84
C LYS A 645 -4.57 -1.11 -15.16
N LEU A 646 -5.44 -1.77 -15.92
CA LEU A 646 -5.14 -2.16 -17.29
C LEU A 646 -5.01 -0.89 -18.15
N LEU A 647 -3.94 -0.80 -18.92
CA LEU A 647 -3.73 0.28 -19.88
C LEU A 647 -4.15 -0.20 -21.25
N HIS A 648 -4.77 0.67 -22.04
CA HIS A 648 -5.05 0.36 -23.45
C HIS A 648 -3.71 0.25 -24.18
N THR A 649 -3.41 -0.96 -24.66
CA THR A 649 -2.13 -1.25 -25.34
C THR A 649 -2.30 -1.41 -26.84
N GLY A 650 -3.53 -1.43 -27.35
CA GLY A 650 -3.80 -1.54 -28.79
C GLY A 650 -3.60 -2.95 -29.34
N PRO A 651 -3.56 -3.11 -30.67
CA PRO A 651 -3.25 -4.39 -31.32
C PRO A 651 -1.86 -4.91 -30.91
N LEU A 652 -1.70 -6.23 -30.89
CA LEU A 652 -0.42 -6.89 -30.58
C LEU A 652 -0.08 -7.93 -31.64
N ASP A 653 1.17 -7.94 -32.09
CA ASP A 653 1.67 -8.97 -33.02
C ASP A 653 1.72 -10.36 -32.35
N GLU A 654 2.10 -10.40 -31.07
CA GLU A 654 2.17 -11.61 -30.27
C GLU A 654 1.76 -11.35 -28.81
N TYR A 655 1.31 -12.40 -28.12
CA TYR A 655 0.99 -12.32 -26.70
C TYR A 655 2.25 -12.19 -25.83
N ASP A 656 2.33 -11.11 -25.05
CA ASP A 656 3.37 -10.92 -24.03
C ASP A 656 3.06 -11.68 -22.74
N LYS A 657 3.89 -12.69 -22.44
CA LYS A 657 3.79 -13.52 -21.22
C LYS A 657 4.07 -12.74 -19.94
N ALA A 658 4.74 -11.59 -20.01
CA ALA A 658 4.95 -10.71 -18.86
C ALA A 658 3.68 -9.90 -18.51
N GLY A 659 2.71 -9.85 -19.42
CA GLY A 659 1.45 -9.14 -19.29
C GLY A 659 0.27 -10.04 -18.92
N ALA A 660 -0.70 -9.45 -18.22
CA ALA A 660 -2.03 -9.98 -18.00
C ALA A 660 -3.07 -8.91 -18.32
N GLY A 661 -4.20 -9.31 -18.89
CA GLY A 661 -5.22 -8.39 -19.34
C GLY A 661 -6.33 -9.06 -20.14
N ILE A 662 -6.92 -8.26 -21.02
CA ILE A 662 -8.01 -8.63 -21.92
C ILE A 662 -7.62 -8.31 -23.37
N TYR A 663 -8.10 -9.13 -24.29
CA TYR A 663 -7.63 -9.18 -25.67
C TYR A 663 -8.82 -9.38 -26.61
N LEU A 664 -8.91 -8.59 -27.66
CA LEU A 664 -9.85 -8.78 -28.76
C LEU A 664 -9.18 -9.66 -29.82
N ILE A 665 -9.77 -10.83 -30.09
CA ILE A 665 -9.18 -11.82 -30.99
C ILE A 665 -10.18 -12.35 -32.01
N ASP A 666 -9.65 -12.91 -33.10
CA ASP A 666 -10.43 -13.77 -33.99
C ASP A 666 -10.92 -15.02 -33.25
N ILE A 667 -12.11 -15.52 -33.63
CA ILE A 667 -12.59 -16.83 -33.18
C ILE A 667 -11.82 -17.91 -33.97
N PRO A 668 -10.98 -18.74 -33.33
CA PRO A 668 -10.24 -19.78 -34.03
C PRO A 668 -11.18 -20.89 -34.52
N GLU A 669 -10.85 -21.52 -35.65
CA GLU A 669 -11.63 -22.66 -36.13
C GLU A 669 -11.53 -23.86 -35.17
N TRP A 670 -12.65 -24.50 -34.89
CA TRP A 670 -12.74 -25.69 -34.04
C TRP A 670 -13.60 -26.77 -34.70
N ALA A 671 -12.95 -27.76 -35.32
CA ALA A 671 -13.62 -28.79 -36.10
C ALA A 671 -14.22 -29.94 -35.27
N ARG A 672 -14.05 -29.93 -33.94
CA ARG A 672 -14.50 -31.03 -33.07
C ARG A 672 -15.95 -30.83 -32.64
N THR A 673 -16.72 -31.91 -32.68
CA THR A 673 -18.13 -31.94 -32.25
C THR A 673 -18.34 -32.68 -30.93
N ASP A 674 -17.31 -33.35 -30.42
CA ASP A 674 -17.32 -34.14 -29.18
C ASP A 674 -16.84 -33.33 -27.96
N MET A 675 -16.41 -32.09 -28.17
CA MET A 675 -15.98 -31.14 -27.16
C MET A 675 -16.44 -29.73 -27.56
N PRO A 676 -16.92 -28.89 -26.61
CA PRO A 676 -17.19 -27.49 -26.92
C PRO A 676 -15.95 -26.77 -27.40
N HIS A 677 -16.18 -25.68 -28.15
CA HIS A 677 -15.15 -24.72 -28.49
C HIS A 677 -14.34 -24.31 -27.23
N PRO A 678 -13.01 -24.15 -27.32
CA PRO A 678 -12.16 -23.84 -26.15
C PRO A 678 -12.53 -22.52 -25.46
N LEU A 679 -13.06 -21.54 -26.20
CA LEU A 679 -13.60 -20.28 -25.66
C LEU A 679 -15.04 -20.38 -25.14
N GLY A 680 -15.63 -21.58 -25.11
CA GLY A 680 -17.00 -21.80 -24.67
C GLY A 680 -18.00 -20.93 -25.45
N ARG A 681 -18.95 -20.31 -24.72
CA ARG A 681 -20.01 -19.46 -25.30
C ARG A 681 -19.60 -18.02 -25.57
N ILE A 682 -18.33 -17.67 -25.34
CA ILE A 682 -17.83 -16.35 -25.72
C ILE A 682 -17.98 -16.15 -27.24
N ILE A 683 -17.85 -17.23 -28.02
CA ILE A 683 -18.04 -17.24 -29.47
C ILE A 683 -19.47 -16.95 -29.93
N ASP A 684 -20.47 -17.09 -29.05
CA ASP A 684 -21.88 -16.83 -29.40
C ASP A 684 -22.19 -15.32 -29.43
N ARG A 685 -21.21 -14.49 -29.04
CA ARG A 685 -21.36 -13.05 -28.85
C ARG A 685 -20.19 -12.29 -29.49
N PRO A 686 -19.93 -12.48 -30.79
CA PRO A 686 -18.91 -11.69 -31.46
C PRO A 686 -19.33 -10.23 -31.54
N ASP A 687 -18.34 -9.35 -31.70
CA ASP A 687 -18.55 -7.97 -32.12
C ASP A 687 -19.03 -7.90 -33.59
N GLU A 688 -19.24 -6.68 -34.09
CA GLU A 688 -19.70 -6.43 -35.46
C GLU A 688 -18.75 -6.98 -36.54
N ASN A 689 -17.49 -7.25 -36.19
CA ASN A 689 -16.45 -7.76 -37.08
C ASN A 689 -16.20 -9.27 -36.93
N GLY A 690 -16.93 -9.96 -36.03
CA GLY A 690 -16.71 -11.38 -35.78
C GLY A 690 -15.66 -11.69 -34.70
N HIS A 691 -15.13 -10.69 -34.01
CA HIS A 691 -14.10 -10.85 -32.99
C HIS A 691 -14.71 -11.01 -31.59
N VAL A 692 -13.93 -11.54 -30.65
CA VAL A 692 -14.37 -11.73 -29.27
C VAL A 692 -13.34 -11.24 -28.25
N TRP A 693 -13.84 -10.64 -27.16
CA TRP A 693 -13.00 -10.26 -26.04
C TRP A 693 -12.77 -11.45 -25.11
N VAL A 694 -11.50 -11.75 -24.86
CA VAL A 694 -11.05 -12.84 -23.98
C VAL A 694 -10.03 -12.34 -22.96
N THR A 695 -9.80 -13.13 -21.91
CA THR A 695 -8.83 -12.85 -20.85
C THR A 695 -7.55 -13.67 -21.02
N THR A 696 -6.50 -13.31 -20.28
CA THR A 696 -5.21 -14.04 -20.27
C THR A 696 -5.32 -15.57 -20.16
N PRO A 697 -6.18 -16.17 -19.31
CA PRO A 697 -6.35 -17.63 -19.25
C PRO A 697 -6.75 -18.26 -20.60
N HIS A 698 -7.64 -17.61 -21.36
CA HIS A 698 -8.05 -18.08 -22.68
C HIS A 698 -6.89 -18.02 -23.68
N ILE A 699 -6.14 -16.92 -23.71
CA ILE A 699 -4.95 -16.80 -24.57
C ILE A 699 -3.96 -17.93 -24.26
N LYS A 700 -3.66 -18.17 -22.97
CA LYS A 700 -2.78 -19.27 -22.55
C LYS A 700 -3.32 -20.65 -22.96
N GLN A 701 -4.64 -20.86 -22.91
CA GLN A 701 -5.28 -22.09 -23.38
C GLN A 701 -5.11 -22.28 -24.89
N LEU A 702 -5.40 -21.24 -25.68
CA LEU A 702 -5.26 -21.29 -27.15
C LEU A 702 -3.79 -21.55 -27.55
N MET A 703 -2.84 -20.85 -26.93
CA MET A 703 -1.40 -21.12 -27.15
C MET A 703 -1.03 -22.57 -26.87
N LYS A 704 -1.59 -23.16 -25.80
CA LYS A 704 -1.37 -24.56 -25.47
C LYS A 704 -1.97 -25.48 -26.54
N LEU A 705 -3.18 -25.20 -27.01
CA LEU A 705 -3.81 -25.99 -28.07
C LEU A 705 -3.07 -25.90 -29.39
N VAL A 706 -2.52 -24.73 -29.76
CA VAL A 706 -1.64 -24.58 -30.92
C VAL A 706 -0.38 -25.42 -30.76
N ARG A 707 0.30 -25.30 -29.61
CA ARG A 707 1.51 -26.08 -29.31
C ARG A 707 1.26 -27.59 -29.34
N ASP A 708 0.09 -28.01 -28.87
CA ASP A 708 -0.31 -29.41 -28.81
C ASP A 708 -1.00 -29.88 -30.12
N ASN A 709 -0.93 -29.09 -31.21
CA ASN A 709 -1.47 -29.34 -32.56
C ASN A 709 -2.99 -29.59 -32.62
N HIS A 710 -3.76 -28.99 -31.72
CA HIS A 710 -5.22 -28.97 -31.74
C HIS A 710 -5.81 -27.73 -32.43
N LEU A 711 -5.00 -26.68 -32.61
CA LEU A 711 -5.30 -25.50 -33.40
C LEU A 711 -4.16 -25.24 -34.39
N ALA A 712 -4.48 -24.72 -35.58
CA ALA A 712 -3.48 -24.50 -36.62
C ALA A 712 -2.50 -23.36 -36.30
N ALA A 713 -3.01 -22.24 -35.79
CA ALA A 713 -2.23 -21.06 -35.44
C ALA A 713 -2.93 -20.28 -34.32
N MET A 714 -2.20 -19.34 -33.71
CA MET A 714 -2.79 -18.41 -32.75
C MET A 714 -3.63 -17.37 -33.52
N PRO A 715 -4.87 -17.07 -33.08
CA PRO A 715 -5.66 -15.98 -33.66
C PRO A 715 -4.98 -14.61 -33.47
N ALA A 716 -5.24 -13.69 -34.39
CA ALA A 716 -4.68 -12.33 -34.31
C ALA A 716 -5.26 -11.58 -33.11
N ILE A 717 -4.44 -10.70 -32.50
CA ILE A 717 -4.86 -9.81 -31.40
C ILE A 717 -5.09 -8.42 -31.99
N HIS A 718 -6.36 -8.08 -32.23
CA HIS A 718 -6.77 -6.82 -32.86
C HIS A 718 -6.76 -5.64 -31.90
N ASP A 719 -6.97 -5.89 -30.62
CA ASP A 719 -6.90 -4.88 -29.58
C ASP A 719 -6.62 -5.51 -28.22
N SER A 720 -6.09 -4.73 -27.28
CA SER A 720 -5.76 -5.24 -25.95
C SER A 720 -5.72 -4.16 -24.87
N TRP A 721 -6.03 -4.59 -23.65
CA TRP A 721 -5.80 -3.82 -22.44
C TRP A 721 -5.00 -4.67 -21.47
N THR A 722 -3.76 -4.29 -21.20
CA THR A 722 -2.82 -5.12 -20.43
C THR A 722 -2.14 -4.37 -19.30
N GLY A 723 -1.62 -5.12 -18.34
CA GLY A 723 -0.76 -4.66 -17.26
C GLY A 723 0.17 -5.76 -16.81
N LYS A 724 1.11 -5.45 -15.90
CA LYS A 724 2.10 -6.43 -15.43
C LYS A 724 1.44 -7.62 -14.74
N ALA A 725 1.72 -8.83 -15.23
CA ALA A 725 1.13 -10.06 -14.71
C ALA A 725 1.60 -10.39 -13.29
N ASN A 726 0.67 -10.91 -12.50
CA ASN A 726 0.89 -11.47 -11.19
C ASN A 726 -0.04 -12.68 -10.99
N GLU A 727 0.54 -13.87 -10.87
CA GLU A 727 -0.19 -15.12 -10.60
C GLU A 727 -0.27 -15.46 -9.11
N SER A 728 0.52 -14.78 -8.26
CA SER A 728 0.60 -15.05 -6.83
C SER A 728 -0.30 -14.17 -5.98
N LEU A 729 -1.00 -13.20 -6.59
CA LEU A 729 -1.84 -12.22 -5.89
C LEU A 729 -2.84 -12.87 -4.91
N PHE A 730 -3.57 -13.89 -5.37
CA PHE A 730 -4.55 -14.61 -4.54
C PHE A 730 -4.02 -15.93 -3.97
N LYS A 731 -2.72 -16.20 -4.09
CA LYS A 731 -2.11 -17.43 -3.57
C LYS A 731 -2.21 -17.53 -2.03
N PRO A 732 -1.96 -16.48 -1.23
CA PRO A 732 -2.15 -16.55 0.22
C PRO A 732 -3.61 -16.82 0.60
N PHE A 733 -4.56 -16.20 -0.10
CA PHE A 733 -5.99 -16.48 0.07
C PHE A 733 -6.32 -17.94 -0.27
N TYR A 734 -5.80 -18.49 -1.37
CA TYR A 734 -5.96 -19.90 -1.71
C TYR A 734 -5.38 -20.83 -0.62
N GLU A 735 -4.18 -20.55 -0.12
CA GLU A 735 -3.52 -21.40 0.88
C GLU A 735 -4.28 -21.41 2.21
N ALA A 736 -4.72 -20.24 2.67
CA ALA A 736 -5.49 -20.12 3.91
C ALA A 736 -6.88 -20.75 3.79
N THR A 737 -7.58 -20.52 2.69
CA THR A 737 -8.89 -21.15 2.42
C THR A 737 -8.75 -22.66 2.32
N ARG A 738 -7.68 -23.17 1.69
CA ARG A 738 -7.41 -24.60 1.59
C ARG A 738 -7.15 -25.22 2.96
N LYS A 739 -6.31 -24.59 3.79
CA LYS A 739 -6.00 -25.04 5.15
C LYS A 739 -7.25 -25.12 6.01
N ALA A 740 -8.03 -24.03 6.06
CA ALA A 740 -9.28 -23.98 6.82
C ALA A 740 -10.28 -25.05 6.35
N ARG A 741 -10.39 -25.28 5.04
CA ARG A 741 -11.25 -26.36 4.51
C ARG A 741 -10.81 -27.73 5.01
N THR A 742 -9.51 -28.04 4.98
CA THR A 742 -9.00 -29.33 5.45
C THR A 742 -9.34 -29.58 6.91
N GLU A 743 -9.20 -28.56 7.76
CA GLU A 743 -9.55 -28.63 9.19
C GLU A 743 -11.06 -28.79 9.40
N LEU A 744 -11.88 -28.08 8.63
CA LEU A 744 -13.35 -28.08 8.79
C LEU A 744 -14.05 -29.28 8.17
N VAL A 745 -13.50 -29.88 7.12
CA VAL A 745 -14.02 -31.14 6.56
C VAL A 745 -13.91 -32.27 7.57
N GLN A 746 -12.89 -32.25 8.43
CA GLN A 746 -12.75 -33.23 9.53
C GLN A 746 -13.78 -32.99 10.65
N ALA A 747 -14.12 -31.73 10.92
CA ALA A 747 -15.10 -31.36 11.95
C ALA A 747 -16.57 -31.58 11.52
N GLY A 748 -16.89 -31.36 10.24
CA GLY A 748 -18.25 -31.49 9.69
C GLY A 748 -19.25 -30.46 10.24
N GLY A 749 -20.51 -30.53 9.78
CA GLY A 749 -21.63 -29.76 10.34
C GLY A 749 -21.68 -28.26 9.99
N ASP A 750 -22.25 -27.47 10.91
CA ASP A 750 -22.45 -26.02 10.75
C ASP A 750 -21.16 -25.21 10.55
N PRO A 751 -20.00 -25.55 11.17
CA PRO A 751 -18.73 -24.88 10.89
C PRO A 751 -18.33 -24.92 9.40
N TYR A 752 -18.58 -26.04 8.73
CA TYR A 752 -18.28 -26.19 7.30
C TYR A 752 -19.24 -25.38 6.41
N LYS A 753 -20.53 -25.31 6.77
CA LYS A 753 -21.51 -24.46 6.09
C LYS A 753 -21.16 -22.98 6.23
N ALA A 754 -20.83 -22.54 7.44
CA ALA A 754 -20.41 -21.16 7.72
C ALA A 754 -19.16 -20.77 6.92
N TYR A 755 -18.18 -21.67 6.81
CA TYR A 755 -17.01 -21.48 5.97
C TYR A 755 -17.35 -21.27 4.49
N LYS A 756 -18.20 -22.13 3.91
CA LYS A 756 -18.64 -21.98 2.51
C LYS A 756 -19.32 -20.63 2.27
N THR A 757 -20.22 -20.24 3.16
CA THR A 757 -20.93 -18.96 3.07
C THR A 757 -19.95 -17.79 3.09
N ARG A 758 -18.96 -17.79 3.99
CA ARG A 758 -17.98 -16.70 4.10
C ARG A 758 -17.02 -16.61 2.93
N LEU A 759 -16.57 -17.76 2.44
CA LEU A 759 -15.75 -17.81 1.23
C LEU A 759 -16.48 -17.21 0.03
N SER A 760 -17.79 -17.51 -0.08
CA SER A 760 -18.67 -16.93 -1.09
C SER A 760 -18.83 -15.42 -0.88
N ILE A 761 -19.02 -14.94 0.36
CA ILE A 761 -19.09 -13.50 0.67
C ILE A 761 -17.79 -12.78 0.26
N ALA A 762 -16.62 -13.29 0.66
CA ALA A 762 -15.33 -12.67 0.34
C ALA A 762 -15.12 -12.56 -1.18
N LEU A 763 -15.39 -13.62 -1.94
CA LEU A 763 -15.29 -13.59 -3.40
C LEU A 763 -16.36 -12.71 -4.05
N ARG A 764 -17.58 -12.66 -3.49
CA ARG A 764 -18.66 -11.76 -3.94
C ARG A 764 -18.32 -10.29 -3.73
N LEU A 765 -17.42 -9.92 -2.82
CA LEU A 765 -16.96 -8.54 -2.70
C LEU A 765 -16.07 -8.10 -3.89
N LEU A 766 -15.46 -9.03 -4.63
CA LEU A 766 -14.87 -8.69 -5.94
C LEU A 766 -15.96 -8.31 -6.98
N TRP A 767 -17.21 -8.68 -6.72
CA TRP A 767 -18.33 -8.57 -7.66
C TRP A 767 -19.71 -8.41 -6.99
N PRO A 768 -20.09 -7.18 -6.61
CA PRO A 768 -21.42 -6.93 -6.05
C PRO A 768 -22.52 -7.28 -7.08
N LYS A 769 -23.49 -8.12 -6.70
CA LYS A 769 -24.64 -8.48 -7.56
C LYS A 769 -25.58 -7.29 -7.84
N ARG A 770 -25.55 -6.26 -6.99
CA ARG A 770 -26.40 -5.07 -7.09
C ARG A 770 -25.54 -3.84 -7.40
N PRO A 771 -25.86 -3.05 -8.44
CA PRO A 771 -25.11 -1.83 -8.79
C PRO A 771 -25.01 -0.79 -7.67
N ALA A 772 -25.93 -0.82 -6.70
CA ALA A 772 -25.96 0.09 -5.55
C ALA A 772 -24.94 -0.27 -4.45
N GLN A 773 -24.35 -1.47 -4.48
CA GLN A 773 -23.48 -1.96 -3.42
C GLN A 773 -22.03 -1.48 -3.63
N ARG A 774 -21.47 -0.80 -2.63
CA ARG A 774 -20.17 -0.15 -2.72
C ARG A 774 -19.06 -1.12 -2.32
N SER A 775 -18.51 -1.88 -3.28
CA SER A 775 -17.31 -2.65 -2.99
C SER A 775 -16.02 -1.81 -3.14
N PRO A 776 -15.13 -1.83 -2.13
CA PRO A 776 -13.79 -1.27 -2.25
C PRO A 776 -12.87 -2.10 -3.17
N PHE A 777 -13.26 -3.34 -3.48
CA PHE A 777 -12.49 -4.30 -4.30
C PHE A 777 -13.11 -4.58 -5.68
N TRP A 778 -14.01 -3.73 -6.18
CA TRP A 778 -14.65 -4.01 -7.48
C TRP A 778 -13.64 -3.97 -8.62
N ARG A 779 -13.25 -5.16 -9.09
CA ARG A 779 -12.31 -5.40 -10.18
C ARG A 779 -12.95 -6.38 -11.18
N PRO A 780 -13.72 -5.85 -12.16
CA PRO A 780 -14.42 -6.70 -13.11
C PRO A 780 -13.44 -7.57 -13.93
N ASP A 781 -12.27 -7.04 -14.27
CA ASP A 781 -11.18 -7.77 -14.93
C ASP A 781 -10.65 -8.95 -14.12
N TRP A 782 -10.53 -8.79 -12.80
CA TRP A 782 -10.11 -9.88 -11.92
C TRP A 782 -11.15 -10.97 -11.86
N ARG A 783 -12.44 -10.61 -11.76
CA ARG A 783 -13.51 -11.61 -11.86
C ARG A 783 -13.42 -12.36 -13.18
N MET A 784 -13.40 -11.67 -14.31
CA MET A 784 -13.40 -12.34 -15.62
C MET A 784 -12.22 -13.29 -15.74
N SER A 785 -11.04 -12.86 -15.29
CA SER A 785 -9.85 -13.72 -15.30
C SER A 785 -9.98 -14.91 -14.34
N MET A 786 -10.60 -14.75 -13.17
CA MET A 786 -10.86 -15.86 -12.23
C MET A 786 -11.91 -16.86 -12.75
N VAL A 787 -12.98 -16.37 -13.37
CA VAL A 787 -14.01 -17.21 -14.01
C VAL A 787 -13.40 -17.97 -15.18
N ALA A 788 -12.69 -17.27 -16.05
CA ALA A 788 -11.96 -17.84 -17.17
C ALA A 788 -10.95 -18.90 -16.70
N GLU A 789 -10.13 -18.61 -15.69
CA GLU A 789 -9.17 -19.57 -15.16
C GLU A 789 -9.86 -20.83 -14.60
N ALA A 790 -11.01 -20.68 -13.92
CA ALA A 790 -11.80 -21.83 -13.46
C ALA A 790 -12.36 -22.64 -14.65
N SER A 791 -12.91 -21.96 -15.66
CA SER A 791 -13.48 -22.56 -16.86
C SER A 791 -12.43 -23.29 -17.71
N VAL A 792 -11.32 -22.62 -18.03
CA VAL A 792 -10.18 -23.19 -18.76
C VAL A 792 -9.64 -24.44 -18.08
N ARG A 793 -9.52 -24.44 -16.75
CA ARG A 793 -9.09 -25.62 -15.98
C ARG A 793 -10.09 -26.75 -16.08
N HIS A 794 -11.39 -26.46 -16.01
CA HIS A 794 -12.45 -27.47 -16.12
C HIS A 794 -12.49 -28.06 -17.53
N TRP A 795 -12.53 -27.20 -18.55
CA TRP A 795 -12.45 -27.58 -19.96
C TRP A 795 -11.20 -28.42 -20.25
N THR A 796 -10.03 -28.05 -19.73
CA THR A 796 -8.79 -28.79 -19.95
C THR A 796 -8.84 -30.21 -19.39
N VAL A 797 -9.46 -30.41 -18.22
CA VAL A 797 -9.58 -31.74 -17.60
C VAL A 797 -10.62 -32.58 -18.35
N ALA A 798 -11.74 -31.98 -18.77
CA ALA A 798 -12.74 -32.62 -19.60
C ALA A 798 -12.17 -33.02 -20.98
N PHE A 799 -11.43 -32.13 -21.63
CA PHE A 799 -10.82 -32.41 -22.93
C PHE A 799 -9.84 -33.57 -22.86
N LYS A 800 -9.01 -33.64 -21.81
CA LYS A 800 -8.16 -34.82 -21.57
C LYS A 800 -8.96 -36.10 -21.39
N ALA A 801 -10.11 -36.06 -20.69
CA ALA A 801 -10.97 -37.24 -20.56
C ALA A 801 -11.51 -37.69 -21.92
N VAL A 802 -11.93 -36.75 -22.77
CA VAL A 802 -12.37 -37.04 -24.15
C VAL A 802 -11.23 -37.64 -24.97
N GLN A 803 -10.01 -37.13 -24.83
CA GLN A 803 -8.82 -37.71 -25.46
C GLN A 803 -8.49 -39.12 -24.96
N GLU A 804 -8.80 -39.45 -23.71
CA GLU A 804 -8.72 -40.79 -23.12
C GLU A 804 -9.88 -41.71 -23.55
N GLY A 805 -10.83 -41.22 -24.37
CA GLY A 805 -11.94 -41.99 -24.92
C GLY A 805 -13.25 -41.89 -24.13
N HIS A 806 -13.33 -41.04 -23.11
CA HIS A 806 -14.58 -40.81 -22.39
C HIS A 806 -15.55 -39.97 -23.22
N THR A 807 -16.84 -40.34 -23.23
CA THR A 807 -17.86 -39.61 -23.98
C THR A 807 -18.42 -38.49 -23.11
N LEU A 808 -18.15 -37.23 -23.47
CA LEU A 808 -18.71 -36.06 -22.81
C LEU A 808 -20.14 -35.81 -23.32
N VAL A 809 -21.10 -35.73 -22.39
CA VAL A 809 -22.53 -35.51 -22.68
C VAL A 809 -22.89 -34.05 -22.52
N ALA A 810 -22.41 -33.40 -21.45
CA ALA A 810 -22.63 -31.98 -21.22
C ALA A 810 -21.48 -31.39 -20.41
N LEU A 811 -21.18 -30.13 -20.67
CA LEU A 811 -20.19 -29.37 -19.90
C LEU A 811 -20.86 -28.09 -19.40
N ARG A 812 -20.72 -27.81 -18.10
CA ARG A 812 -21.02 -26.48 -17.55
C ARG A 812 -19.74 -25.68 -17.44
N ASN A 813 -19.88 -24.39 -17.18
CA ASN A 813 -18.76 -23.46 -17.28
C ASN A 813 -17.61 -23.81 -16.32
N VAL A 814 -17.85 -23.86 -15.00
CA VAL A 814 -16.75 -23.87 -14.00
C VAL A 814 -16.70 -25.09 -13.09
N ASP A 815 -17.79 -25.84 -12.97
CA ASP A 815 -17.98 -26.81 -11.89
C ASP A 815 -18.52 -28.17 -12.32
N GLN A 816 -19.48 -28.23 -13.25
CA GLN A 816 -20.14 -29.48 -13.60
C GLN A 816 -19.74 -30.03 -14.97
N ALA A 817 -19.53 -31.34 -15.05
CA ALA A 817 -19.38 -32.09 -16.31
C ALA A 817 -20.19 -33.38 -16.23
N ILE A 818 -20.78 -33.80 -17.34
CA ILE A 818 -21.56 -35.02 -17.43
C ILE A 818 -20.94 -35.89 -18.50
N PHE A 819 -20.54 -37.10 -18.11
CA PHE A 819 -19.98 -38.10 -19.02
C PHE A 819 -20.92 -39.29 -19.15
N TRP A 820 -20.92 -39.92 -20.31
CA TRP A 820 -21.46 -41.25 -20.50
C TRP A 820 -20.35 -42.27 -20.23
N THR A 821 -20.55 -43.12 -19.22
CA THR A 821 -19.50 -44.05 -18.75
C THR A 821 -20.09 -45.41 -18.40
N PRO A 822 -19.31 -46.50 -18.47
CA PRO A 822 -19.66 -47.73 -17.79
C PRO A 822 -19.90 -47.51 -16.28
N PRO A 823 -20.82 -48.26 -15.64
CA PRO A 823 -21.10 -48.09 -14.22
C PRO A 823 -19.85 -48.16 -13.34
N GLY A 824 -19.67 -47.17 -12.46
CA GLY A 824 -18.56 -47.14 -11.51
C GLY A 824 -17.22 -46.64 -12.08
N THR A 825 -17.15 -46.24 -13.36
CA THR A 825 -15.92 -45.84 -14.04
C THR A 825 -15.89 -44.34 -14.40
N PRO A 826 -15.62 -43.45 -13.43
CA PRO A 826 -15.51 -42.02 -13.70
C PRO A 826 -14.22 -41.75 -14.49
N PRO A 827 -14.14 -40.65 -15.25
CA PRO A 827 -12.91 -40.32 -15.97
C PRO A 827 -11.73 -40.12 -15.02
N SER A 828 -10.61 -40.78 -15.32
CA SER A 828 -9.43 -40.83 -14.46
C SER A 828 -8.73 -39.46 -14.29
N THR A 829 -8.96 -38.57 -15.26
CA THR A 829 -8.46 -37.19 -15.25
C THR A 829 -9.01 -36.35 -14.09
N TYR A 830 -10.17 -36.74 -13.54
CA TYR A 830 -10.75 -36.07 -12.38
C TYR A 830 -10.33 -36.76 -11.08
N ARG A 831 -9.78 -35.96 -10.16
CA ARG A 831 -9.43 -36.43 -8.82
C ARG A 831 -10.66 -36.40 -7.93
N ILE A 832 -11.11 -37.59 -7.52
CA ILE A 832 -12.25 -37.73 -6.61
C ILE A 832 -11.84 -37.34 -5.20
N GLY A 833 -12.62 -36.47 -4.57
CA GLY A 833 -12.39 -36.05 -3.21
C GLY A 833 -13.15 -34.78 -2.85
N THR A 834 -12.80 -34.20 -1.71
CA THR A 834 -13.49 -33.04 -1.12
C THR A 834 -12.61 -31.79 -1.07
N GLY A 835 -11.37 -31.86 -1.54
CA GLY A 835 -10.43 -30.76 -1.65
C GLY A 835 -10.74 -29.81 -2.81
N PHE A 836 -10.05 -28.67 -2.85
CA PHE A 836 -10.22 -27.72 -3.95
C PHE A 836 -9.69 -28.25 -5.28
N GLY A 837 -10.53 -28.21 -6.31
CA GLY A 837 -10.22 -28.79 -7.61
C GLY A 837 -10.36 -30.31 -7.68
N GLU A 838 -10.75 -30.95 -6.57
CA GLU A 838 -11.25 -32.33 -6.57
C GLU A 838 -12.75 -32.33 -6.85
N VAL A 839 -13.29 -33.49 -7.17
CA VAL A 839 -14.68 -33.62 -7.59
C VAL A 839 -15.46 -34.62 -6.76
N LYS A 840 -16.77 -34.37 -6.64
CA LYS A 840 -17.74 -35.40 -6.34
C LYS A 840 -18.13 -36.08 -7.65
N ARG A 841 -18.44 -37.38 -7.57
CA ARG A 841 -18.98 -38.15 -8.69
C ARG A 841 -20.31 -38.76 -8.28
N LYS A 842 -21.27 -38.75 -9.20
CA LYS A 842 -22.58 -39.40 -9.03
C LYS A 842 -22.94 -40.14 -10.30
N PHE A 843 -23.35 -41.40 -10.15
CA PHE A 843 -23.84 -42.20 -11.25
C PHE A 843 -25.37 -42.15 -11.25
N VAL A 844 -25.95 -41.79 -12.39
CA VAL A 844 -27.40 -41.67 -12.57
C VAL A 844 -27.84 -42.74 -13.56
N GLN A 845 -28.70 -43.64 -13.09
CA GLN A 845 -29.31 -44.70 -13.90
C GLN A 845 -30.50 -44.14 -14.70
N ALA A 846 -30.92 -44.85 -15.73
CA ALA A 846 -32.12 -44.53 -16.49
C ALA A 846 -33.33 -44.38 -15.54
N GLY A 847 -34.08 -43.27 -15.67
CA GLY A 847 -35.25 -42.97 -14.85
C GLY A 847 -34.98 -42.41 -13.45
N GLN A 848 -33.72 -42.27 -13.02
CA GLN A 848 -33.38 -41.65 -11.73
C GLN A 848 -33.31 -40.12 -11.82
N THR A 849 -33.81 -39.44 -10.78
CA THR A 849 -33.70 -37.98 -10.61
C THR A 849 -32.67 -37.63 -9.54
N ILE A 850 -31.86 -36.60 -9.76
CA ILE A 850 -30.94 -36.07 -8.75
C ILE A 850 -31.71 -35.13 -7.80
N LEU A 851 -31.69 -35.43 -6.50
CA LEU A 851 -32.31 -34.60 -5.44
C LEU A 851 -31.48 -33.34 -5.12
N GLU A 852 -32.18 -32.32 -4.64
CA GLU A 852 -31.68 -30.97 -4.36
C GLU A 852 -30.64 -30.91 -3.21
N GLY A 853 -29.61 -30.06 -3.36
CA GLY A 853 -28.47 -29.95 -2.43
C GLY A 853 -27.22 -30.71 -2.87
N ASP A 854 -27.34 -31.50 -3.94
CA ASP A 854 -26.24 -32.05 -4.75
C ASP A 854 -26.01 -31.21 -6.03
N ASP A 855 -26.43 -29.93 -5.98
CA ASP A 855 -26.55 -28.92 -7.06
C ASP A 855 -27.44 -29.33 -8.25
#